data_AF-B3M4F2-F1
#
_entry.id   AF-B3M4F2-F1
#
_cell.length_a   1.000
_cell.length_b   1.000
_cell.length_c   1.000
_cell.angle_alpha   90.00
_cell.angle_beta   90.00
_cell.angle_gamma   90.00
#
_symmetry.space_group_name_H-M   'P 1'
#
loop_
_entity.id
_entity.type
_entity.pdbx_description
1 polymer ?
#
loop_
_entity_poly.entity_id
_entity_poly.type
_entity_poly.pdbx_seq_one_letter_code
_entity_poly.pdbx_strand_id
1 'polypeptide(L)'
;MELLPEEYCQKPIMEQQAMRSTRRRHEHDPVVAAHVVVATTAGKPKQPKPESKKLRKKLVEFEQENQSLAQTIQEKNQEINALKKSVDSLNDVLNSVPIDELRCNSSIASTKILELSKKNRQMRAELEQTKNRLGKKELQLEKLERDVRGYEEKLQANQELLKKGTSADELQAKITSMQQKLFETRNKNTELQNQLKLAQKCLQHEIGETCNINILANNLNQANWRGRAQQILALNQKVQELKDRLMCFEERAADRAEYAPVPIGTDLDLVPGSARSGTHHGHAATLGAGDGGGSGAASFDRFTPGVRKSEILHRAKVEALEKEIVNLQAQMEEQRSKMLALKVRNKTLNDEMVKYKLKFNELEEQTDYNGVNMNTMNDRLTRQRQQYETRLDDMRAEMIRIAEERDISRRQMEELSGMHLELESVVKQKDVALESLQEMVKKLEMDLRALSGGFLFSCREFRKEEFVGILDALEVEKNHLMLLTKSLGERLEVERTKNEGAQDQIAKLKTRISRLEAKIRELEKELDVQSDKKKRTQRMADYASSLSRTSLNGSISSFSFENQSQYQSNATLNSAVGGEPKMEDLKNQLELAQEKITMLTEKLDYITEEKRADSKLFEETISNSKAVILETILGARQVGTSSSSATTVPETSDSN
;
A
#
# COMPACT_ATOMS: atom_id res chain seq x y z
N MET A 1 32.71 -6.58 62.60
CA MET A 1 31.55 -7.21 61.92
C MET A 1 31.97 -8.61 61.48
N GLU A 2 31.96 -9.65 62.33
CA GLU A 2 31.08 -9.89 63.50
C GLU A 2 29.59 -9.97 63.09
N LEU A 3 28.78 -10.96 63.47
CA LEU A 3 28.96 -12.03 64.50
C LEU A 3 28.51 -13.44 64.02
N LEU A 4 28.92 -14.45 64.81
CA LEU A 4 28.36 -15.80 64.94
C LEU A 4 27.35 -15.81 66.12
N PRO A 5 26.67 -16.94 66.44
CA PRO A 5 26.03 -17.97 65.61
C PRO A 5 24.56 -18.19 66.03
N GLU A 6 23.89 -19.24 65.55
CA GLU A 6 22.96 -19.99 66.40
C GLU A 6 23.00 -21.49 66.05
N GLU A 7 22.89 -22.36 67.07
CA GLU A 7 22.88 -23.82 66.91
C GLU A 7 21.44 -24.34 66.89
N TYR A 8 21.20 -25.52 66.31
CA TYR A 8 20.35 -26.50 66.98
C TYR A 8 20.80 -27.93 66.67
N CYS A 9 20.75 -28.80 67.67
CA CYS A 9 21.32 -30.14 67.66
C CYS A 9 20.25 -31.19 67.98
N GLN A 10 20.29 -32.34 67.30
CA GLN A 10 19.75 -33.58 67.87
C GLN A 10 20.47 -34.82 67.32
N LYS A 11 20.72 -35.78 68.21
CA LYS A 11 21.36 -37.07 67.93
C LYS A 11 20.30 -38.18 67.97
N PRO A 12 20.39 -39.25 67.16
CA PRO A 12 19.63 -40.47 67.42
C PRO A 12 20.16 -41.17 68.68
N ILE A 13 19.25 -41.84 69.40
CA ILE A 13 19.53 -42.54 70.66
C ILE A 13 19.88 -44.01 70.37
N MET A 14 20.90 -44.53 71.05
CA MET A 14 21.10 -45.98 71.23
C MET A 14 20.36 -46.44 72.47
N GLU A 15 19.72 -47.63 72.43
CA GLU A 15 19.53 -48.64 73.49
C GLU A 15 18.29 -49.52 73.20
N GLN A 16 18.18 -50.80 73.60
CA GLN A 16 19.19 -51.82 73.97
C GLN A 16 18.53 -53.24 73.97
N GLN A 17 19.28 -54.25 74.42
CA GLN A 17 18.85 -55.56 74.92
C GLN A 17 18.38 -56.64 73.93
N ALA A 18 19.31 -57.56 73.67
CA ALA A 18 19.02 -58.91 73.21
C ALA A 18 18.74 -59.84 74.40
N MET A 19 18.06 -60.97 74.13
CA MET A 19 18.23 -62.20 74.91
C MET A 19 18.35 -63.40 73.97
N ARG A 20 19.31 -64.28 74.26
CA ARG A 20 19.49 -65.57 73.55
C ARG A 20 18.62 -66.64 74.22
N SER A 21 18.17 -67.64 73.46
CA SER A 21 17.86 -68.95 74.04
C SER A 21 18.11 -70.08 73.04
N THR A 22 18.65 -71.19 73.53
CA THR A 22 19.17 -72.31 72.73
C THR A 22 18.43 -73.60 73.07
N ARG A 23 17.89 -74.29 72.05
CA ARG A 23 17.55 -75.73 72.06
C ARG A 23 17.55 -76.22 70.61
N ARG A 24 18.57 -76.98 70.20
CA ARG A 24 18.59 -78.46 70.24
C ARG A 24 17.39 -79.08 69.53
N ARG A 25 17.62 -79.53 68.28
CA ARG A 25 16.83 -80.63 67.70
C ARG A 25 17.03 -81.88 68.54
N HIS A 26 16.00 -82.71 68.65
CA HIS A 26 16.09 -84.07 69.15
C HIS A 26 15.48 -84.96 68.07
N GLU A 27 16.27 -85.88 67.51
CA GLU A 27 15.72 -87.00 66.76
C GLU A 27 15.09 -88.00 67.74
N HIS A 28 14.13 -88.77 67.27
CA HIS A 28 13.57 -89.88 68.03
C HIS A 28 13.19 -91.02 67.09
N ASP A 29 14.01 -92.07 67.10
CA ASP A 29 13.72 -93.35 66.45
C ASP A 29 12.70 -94.18 67.27
N PRO A 30 12.06 -95.20 66.68
CA PRO A 30 10.99 -95.97 67.30
C PRO A 30 11.51 -97.12 68.19
N VAL A 31 10.76 -97.47 69.24
CA VAL A 31 11.04 -98.64 70.09
C VAL A 31 9.78 -99.48 70.33
N VAL A 32 9.97 -100.80 70.25
CA VAL A 32 8.98 -101.89 70.28
C VAL A 32 8.61 -102.32 71.71
N ALA A 33 7.33 -102.63 71.97
CA ALA A 33 6.85 -103.66 72.94
C ALA A 33 5.30 -103.75 72.94
N ALA A 34 4.61 -104.84 73.33
CA ALA A 34 4.92 -106.29 73.35
C ALA A 34 3.60 -107.09 73.60
N HIS A 35 3.62 -108.42 73.42
CA HIS A 35 2.47 -109.33 73.58
C HIS A 35 1.86 -109.42 74.99
N VAL A 36 0.55 -109.72 75.05
CA VAL A 36 -0.04 -110.74 75.96
C VAL A 36 -1.07 -111.59 75.18
N VAL A 37 -1.25 -112.86 75.55
CA VAL A 37 -2.12 -113.85 74.88
C VAL A 37 -2.95 -114.63 75.92
N VAL A 38 -4.25 -114.84 75.68
CA VAL A 38 -5.07 -115.99 76.18
C VAL A 38 -6.23 -116.22 75.18
N ALA A 39 -6.73 -117.46 75.06
CA ALA A 39 -7.77 -117.87 74.11
C ALA A 39 -9.04 -118.44 74.80
N THR A 40 -9.93 -119.04 74.00
CA THR A 40 -10.95 -120.09 74.29
C THR A 40 -12.47 -119.75 74.22
N THR A 41 -13.13 -120.52 73.34
CA THR A 41 -14.51 -121.06 73.45
C THR A 41 -15.74 -120.13 73.32
N ALA A 42 -16.90 -120.78 73.06
CA ALA A 42 -18.10 -120.16 72.49
C ALA A 42 -19.24 -119.94 73.52
N GLY A 43 -20.12 -118.97 73.25
CA GLY A 43 -21.31 -118.68 74.05
C GLY A 43 -22.40 -117.94 73.25
N LYS A 44 -23.67 -118.16 73.60
CA LYS A 44 -24.86 -117.59 72.91
C LYS A 44 -25.15 -116.13 73.33
N PRO A 45 -25.90 -115.35 72.52
CA PRO A 45 -25.94 -113.88 72.62
C PRO A 45 -26.81 -113.32 73.75
N LYS A 46 -26.54 -112.07 74.14
CA LYS A 46 -27.40 -111.22 74.98
C LYS A 46 -27.50 -109.80 74.40
N GLN A 47 -28.62 -109.13 74.62
CA GLN A 47 -29.01 -107.91 73.89
C GLN A 47 -28.19 -106.65 74.27
N PRO A 48 -27.95 -105.73 73.32
CA PRO A 48 -27.24 -104.47 73.59
C PRO A 48 -28.15 -103.42 74.25
N LYS A 49 -27.73 -102.89 75.42
CA LYS A 49 -28.35 -101.72 76.06
C LYS A 49 -28.26 -100.47 75.13
N PRO A 50 -29.22 -99.53 75.18
CA PRO A 50 -29.33 -98.43 74.20
C PRO A 50 -28.12 -97.48 74.18
N GLU A 51 -27.42 -97.31 75.30
CA GLU A 51 -26.22 -96.47 75.40
C GLU A 51 -25.08 -96.96 74.52
N SER A 52 -24.94 -98.29 74.37
CA SER A 52 -23.89 -98.89 73.55
C SER A 52 -23.99 -98.54 72.06
N LYS A 53 -25.21 -98.23 71.57
CA LYS A 53 -25.43 -97.72 70.20
C LYS A 53 -25.02 -96.25 70.07
N LYS A 54 -25.29 -95.41 71.07
CA LYS A 54 -24.89 -93.99 71.08
C LYS A 54 -23.36 -93.83 71.12
N LEU A 55 -22.67 -94.63 71.94
CA LEU A 55 -21.21 -94.61 72.01
C LEU A 55 -20.56 -95.09 70.71
N ARG A 56 -21.07 -96.16 70.07
CA ARG A 56 -20.60 -96.59 68.75
C ARG A 56 -20.83 -95.55 67.66
N LYS A 57 -21.96 -94.83 67.67
CA LYS A 57 -22.21 -93.73 66.71
C LYS A 57 -21.18 -92.61 66.88
N LYS A 58 -20.92 -92.17 68.12
CA LYS A 58 -19.87 -91.16 68.41
C LYS A 58 -18.47 -91.60 68.01
N LEU A 59 -18.13 -92.88 68.16
CA LEU A 59 -16.84 -93.40 67.72
C LEU A 59 -16.68 -93.27 66.19
N VAL A 60 -17.70 -93.68 65.42
CA VAL A 60 -17.70 -93.53 63.96
C VAL A 60 -17.71 -92.06 63.53
N GLU A 61 -18.43 -91.19 64.23
CA GLU A 61 -18.42 -89.74 63.99
C GLU A 61 -17.00 -89.15 64.19
N PHE A 62 -16.30 -89.52 65.26
CA PHE A 62 -14.91 -89.10 65.49
C PHE A 62 -13.91 -89.75 64.52
N GLU A 63 -14.12 -91.00 64.10
CA GLU A 63 -13.28 -91.65 63.08
C GLU A 63 -13.42 -90.94 61.72
N GLN A 64 -14.64 -90.54 61.34
CA GLN A 64 -14.90 -89.75 60.13
C GLN A 64 -14.34 -88.32 60.23
N GLU A 65 -14.51 -87.65 61.37
CA GLU A 65 -13.95 -86.31 61.62
C GLU A 65 -12.41 -86.34 61.54
N ASN A 66 -11.77 -87.32 62.20
CA ASN A 66 -10.32 -87.48 62.20
C ASN A 66 -9.77 -87.84 60.80
N GLN A 67 -10.50 -88.66 60.02
CA GLN A 67 -10.16 -88.93 58.63
C GLN A 67 -10.28 -87.68 57.74
N SER A 68 -11.32 -86.86 57.94
CA SER A 68 -11.48 -85.59 57.22
C SER A 68 -10.38 -84.59 57.59
N LEU A 69 -10.02 -84.48 58.88
CA LEU A 69 -8.94 -83.62 59.35
C LEU A 69 -7.57 -84.07 58.78
N ALA A 70 -7.30 -85.37 58.75
CA ALA A 70 -6.08 -85.92 58.14
C ALA A 70 -5.97 -85.55 56.65
N GLN A 71 -7.08 -85.62 55.91
CA GLN A 71 -7.13 -85.21 54.50
C GLN A 71 -6.90 -83.70 54.34
N THR A 72 -7.58 -82.84 55.13
CA THR A 72 -7.36 -81.38 55.09
C THR A 72 -5.91 -81.00 55.44
N ILE A 73 -5.29 -81.73 56.37
CA ILE A 73 -3.87 -81.55 56.72
C ILE A 73 -2.97 -81.97 55.53
N GLN A 74 -3.29 -83.05 54.83
CA GLN A 74 -2.55 -83.47 53.63
C GLN A 74 -2.63 -82.41 52.51
N GLU A 75 -3.82 -81.89 52.24
CA GLU A 75 -4.06 -80.82 51.25
C GLU A 75 -3.29 -79.53 51.61
N LYS A 76 -3.36 -79.08 52.87
CA LYS A 76 -2.61 -77.90 53.33
C LYS A 76 -1.09 -78.08 53.29
N ASN A 77 -0.58 -79.30 53.51
CA ASN A 77 0.85 -79.58 53.33
C ASN A 77 1.28 -79.56 51.85
N GLN A 78 0.41 -79.94 50.91
CA GLN A 78 0.68 -79.79 49.48
C GLN A 78 0.73 -78.32 49.06
N GLU A 79 -0.21 -77.51 49.53
CA GLU A 79 -0.24 -76.05 49.32
C GLU A 79 1.02 -75.36 49.87
N ILE A 80 1.44 -75.68 51.09
CA ILE A 80 2.69 -75.17 51.69
C ILE A 80 3.91 -75.56 50.85
N ASN A 81 3.95 -76.77 50.28
CA ASN A 81 5.06 -77.21 49.43
C ASN A 81 5.04 -76.58 48.02
N ALA A 82 3.87 -76.21 47.50
CA ALA A 82 3.76 -75.41 46.27
C ALA A 82 4.23 -73.97 46.49
N LEU A 83 3.81 -73.34 47.60
CA LEU A 83 4.23 -71.99 47.98
C LEU A 83 5.74 -71.88 48.21
N LYS A 84 6.37 -72.86 48.87
CA LYS A 84 7.83 -72.92 49.02
C LYS A 84 8.55 -72.89 47.67
N LYS A 85 8.19 -73.79 46.74
CA LYS A 85 8.76 -73.83 45.38
C LYS A 85 8.61 -72.51 44.63
N SER A 86 7.50 -71.79 44.84
CA SER A 86 7.30 -70.46 44.25
C SER A 86 8.22 -69.41 44.86
N VAL A 87 8.48 -69.45 46.16
CA VAL A 87 9.44 -68.56 46.84
C VAL A 87 10.88 -68.87 46.41
N ASP A 88 11.25 -70.15 46.35
CA ASP A 88 12.57 -70.60 45.90
C ASP A 88 12.83 -70.13 44.45
N SER A 89 11.86 -70.33 43.54
CA SER A 89 11.96 -69.86 42.16
C SER A 89 12.03 -68.33 42.02
N LEU A 90 11.34 -67.57 42.89
CA LEU A 90 11.41 -66.11 42.87
C LEU A 90 12.76 -65.61 43.40
N ASN A 91 13.34 -66.33 44.37
CA ASN A 91 14.66 -66.07 44.90
C ASN A 91 15.76 -66.37 43.86
N ASP A 92 15.64 -67.43 43.07
CA ASP A 92 16.57 -67.71 41.96
C ASP A 92 16.51 -66.63 40.86
N VAL A 93 15.32 -66.10 40.55
CA VAL A 93 15.17 -64.93 39.65
C VAL A 93 15.83 -63.68 40.26
N LEU A 94 15.62 -63.41 41.55
CA LEU A 94 16.20 -62.25 42.22
C LEU A 94 17.75 -62.31 42.29
N ASN A 95 18.32 -63.50 42.46
CA ASN A 95 19.77 -63.71 42.54
C ASN A 95 20.45 -63.85 41.15
N SER A 96 19.69 -63.97 40.06
CA SER A 96 20.24 -64.04 38.69
C SER A 96 20.27 -62.70 37.94
N VAL A 97 19.71 -61.62 38.50
CA VAL A 97 19.84 -60.25 37.96
C VAL A 97 21.15 -59.61 38.47
N PRO A 98 22.10 -59.22 37.60
CA PRO A 98 23.33 -58.57 38.03
C PRO A 98 23.09 -57.18 38.63
N ILE A 99 23.74 -56.90 39.77
CA ILE A 99 23.57 -55.65 40.53
C ILE A 99 23.90 -54.38 39.70
N ASP A 100 24.76 -54.51 38.70
CA ASP A 100 25.16 -53.39 37.83
C ASP A 100 24.01 -52.90 36.93
N GLU A 101 23.09 -53.76 36.50
CA GLU A 101 21.95 -53.34 35.66
C GLU A 101 20.98 -52.43 36.44
N LEU A 102 20.74 -52.71 37.72
CA LEU A 102 19.98 -51.82 38.60
C LEU A 102 20.69 -50.47 38.81
N ARG A 103 22.04 -50.46 38.84
CA ARG A 103 22.83 -49.24 39.01
C ARG A 103 22.81 -48.35 37.76
N CYS A 104 22.80 -48.95 36.57
CA CYS A 104 22.67 -48.20 35.31
C CYS A 104 21.35 -47.42 35.23
N ASN A 105 20.24 -48.01 35.66
CA ASN A 105 18.92 -47.37 35.59
C ASN A 105 18.80 -46.10 36.46
N SER A 106 19.42 -46.06 37.65
CA SER A 106 19.40 -44.85 38.49
C SER A 106 20.26 -43.72 37.92
N SER A 107 21.34 -44.04 37.20
CA SER A 107 22.18 -43.07 36.48
C SER A 107 21.42 -42.40 35.33
N ILE A 108 20.66 -43.18 34.55
CA ILE A 108 19.80 -42.67 33.46
C ILE A 108 18.72 -41.73 34.02
N ALA A 109 18.02 -42.14 35.08
CA ALA A 109 17.01 -41.31 35.74
C ALA A 109 17.60 -39.99 36.30
N SER A 110 18.76 -40.05 36.97
CA SER A 110 19.46 -38.88 37.52
C SER A 110 19.87 -37.90 36.42
N THR A 111 20.39 -38.42 35.30
CA THR A 111 20.74 -37.62 34.11
C THR A 111 19.51 -36.93 33.55
N LYS A 112 18.36 -37.63 33.45
CA LYS A 112 17.14 -37.05 32.88
C LYS A 112 16.51 -35.98 33.79
N ILE A 113 16.59 -36.14 35.11
CA ILE A 113 16.18 -35.11 36.08
C ILE A 113 17.03 -33.84 35.93
N LEU A 114 18.35 -33.98 35.70
CA LEU A 114 19.25 -32.85 35.45
C LEU A 114 18.95 -32.14 34.11
N GLU A 115 18.70 -32.88 33.03
CA GLU A 115 18.26 -32.31 31.74
C GLU A 115 16.95 -31.54 31.87
N LEU A 116 15.92 -32.15 32.47
CA LEU A 116 14.61 -31.52 32.68
C LEU A 116 14.72 -30.28 33.58
N SER A 117 15.59 -30.32 34.59
CA SER A 117 15.88 -29.16 35.44
C SER A 117 16.57 -28.02 34.68
N LYS A 118 17.53 -28.32 33.80
CA LYS A 118 18.14 -27.33 32.89
C LYS A 118 17.10 -26.75 31.94
N LYS A 119 16.28 -27.59 31.30
CA LYS A 119 15.20 -27.13 30.40
C LYS A 119 14.14 -26.29 31.13
N ASN A 120 13.78 -26.63 32.37
CA ASN A 120 12.85 -25.82 33.18
C ASN A 120 13.43 -24.42 33.49
N ARG A 121 14.72 -24.32 33.81
CA ARG A 121 15.41 -23.02 34.00
C ARG A 121 15.45 -22.21 32.70
N GLN A 122 15.77 -22.86 31.57
CA GLN A 122 15.80 -22.21 30.26
C GLN A 122 14.42 -21.66 29.86
N MET A 123 13.36 -22.49 29.93
CA MET A 123 12.00 -22.07 29.61
C MET A 123 11.50 -20.93 30.53
N ARG A 124 11.95 -20.87 31.79
CA ARG A 124 11.65 -19.72 32.67
C ARG A 124 12.34 -18.43 32.24
N ALA A 125 13.59 -18.50 31.77
CA ALA A 125 14.28 -17.35 31.22
C ALA A 125 13.64 -16.86 29.90
N GLU A 126 13.21 -17.79 29.04
CA GLU A 126 12.49 -17.50 27.79
C GLU A 126 11.09 -16.92 28.05
N LEU A 127 10.36 -17.46 29.03
CA LEU A 127 9.08 -16.89 29.50
C LEU A 127 9.25 -15.45 29.98
N GLU A 128 10.27 -15.19 30.79
CA GLU A 128 10.48 -13.84 31.33
C GLU A 128 10.99 -12.87 30.26
N GLN A 129 11.82 -13.34 29.31
CA GLN A 129 12.20 -12.54 28.14
C GLN A 129 11.01 -12.23 27.22
N THR A 130 10.10 -13.18 27.00
CA THR A 130 8.90 -12.99 26.17
C THR A 130 7.89 -12.06 26.83
N LYS A 131 7.63 -12.17 28.14
CA LYS A 131 6.88 -11.16 28.90
C LYS A 131 7.47 -9.75 28.76
N ASN A 132 8.79 -9.62 28.92
CA ASN A 132 9.47 -8.32 28.78
C ASN A 132 9.46 -7.75 27.35
N ARG A 133 9.22 -8.59 26.33
CA ARG A 133 8.92 -8.14 24.95
C ARG A 133 7.44 -7.78 24.80
N LEU A 134 6.53 -8.54 25.41
CA LEU A 134 5.08 -8.31 25.37
C LEU A 134 4.72 -6.98 26.04
N GLY A 135 5.18 -6.71 27.27
CA GLY A 135 4.91 -5.44 27.96
C GLY A 135 5.40 -4.20 27.21
N LYS A 136 6.51 -4.32 26.46
CA LYS A 136 6.98 -3.26 25.55
C LYS A 136 6.08 -3.06 24.33
N LYS A 137 5.38 -4.10 23.89
CA LYS A 137 4.39 -4.05 22.80
C LYS A 137 3.02 -3.58 23.29
N GLU A 138 2.61 -3.94 24.49
CA GLU A 138 1.41 -3.42 25.16
C GLU A 138 1.53 -1.89 25.36
N LEU A 139 2.65 -1.39 25.89
CA LEU A 139 2.93 0.05 25.97
C LEU A 139 3.00 0.75 24.60
N GLN A 140 3.44 0.04 23.55
CA GLN A 140 3.45 0.58 22.18
C GLN A 140 2.01 0.65 21.60
N LEU A 141 1.18 -0.36 21.85
CA LEU A 141 -0.24 -0.39 21.47
C LEU A 141 -1.03 0.70 22.20
N GLU A 142 -0.90 0.80 23.53
CA GLU A 142 -1.57 1.82 24.35
C GLU A 142 -1.20 3.26 23.91
N LYS A 143 0.04 3.48 23.44
CA LYS A 143 0.43 4.73 22.78
C LYS A 143 -0.30 4.94 21.46
N LEU A 144 -0.32 3.94 20.57
CA LEU A 144 -0.97 4.03 19.27
C LEU A 144 -2.50 4.21 19.40
N GLU A 145 -3.13 3.57 20.38
CA GLU A 145 -4.55 3.76 20.71
C GLU A 145 -4.86 5.18 21.20
N ARG A 146 -3.97 5.77 22.03
CA ARG A 146 -4.07 7.18 22.42
C ARG A 146 -3.84 8.12 21.23
N ASP A 147 -2.87 7.83 20.37
CA ASP A 147 -2.61 8.62 19.16
C ASP A 147 -3.83 8.57 18.20
N VAL A 148 -4.39 7.38 17.94
CA VAL A 148 -5.58 7.15 17.09
C VAL A 148 -6.81 7.88 17.63
N ARG A 149 -7.12 7.73 18.94
CA ARG A 149 -8.23 8.45 19.58
C ARG A 149 -8.09 9.97 19.41
N GLY A 150 -6.88 10.50 19.60
CA GLY A 150 -6.54 11.90 19.36
C GLY A 150 -6.53 12.32 17.88
N TYR A 151 -6.64 11.40 16.92
CA TYR A 151 -6.95 11.69 15.51
C TYR A 151 -8.46 11.61 15.23
N GLU A 152 -9.19 10.69 15.85
CA GLU A 152 -10.64 10.58 15.74
C GLU A 152 -11.35 11.82 16.31
N GLU A 153 -10.93 12.29 17.48
CA GLU A 153 -11.42 13.55 18.10
C GLU A 153 -11.18 14.76 17.18
N LYS A 154 -9.99 14.86 16.58
CA LYS A 154 -9.68 15.92 15.59
C LYS A 154 -10.50 15.80 14.32
N LEU A 155 -10.78 14.57 13.86
CA LEU A 155 -11.61 14.33 12.68
C LEU A 155 -13.09 14.70 12.95
N GLN A 156 -13.61 14.40 14.14
CA GLN A 156 -14.95 14.83 14.56
C GLN A 156 -15.04 16.36 14.66
N ALA A 157 -14.10 17.02 15.34
CA ALA A 157 -14.06 18.49 15.41
C ALA A 157 -14.00 19.15 14.03
N ASN A 158 -13.29 18.56 13.07
CA ASN A 158 -13.23 19.03 11.69
C ASN A 158 -14.55 18.78 10.92
N GLN A 159 -15.23 17.65 11.17
CA GLN A 159 -16.58 17.41 10.64
C GLN A 159 -17.64 18.37 11.22
N GLU A 160 -17.54 18.78 12.47
CA GLU A 160 -18.42 19.80 13.05
C GLU A 160 -18.16 21.19 12.45
N LEU A 161 -16.90 21.52 12.18
CA LEU A 161 -16.50 22.70 11.40
C LEU A 161 -17.09 22.67 9.97
N LEU A 162 -17.11 21.52 9.28
CA LEU A 162 -17.76 21.40 7.98
C LEU A 162 -19.31 21.45 8.05
N LYS A 163 -19.92 21.13 9.20
CA LYS A 163 -21.39 21.21 9.39
C LYS A 163 -21.89 22.63 9.67
N LYS A 164 -21.01 23.56 10.07
CA LYS A 164 -21.30 25.00 10.04
C LYS A 164 -20.95 25.54 8.65
N GLY A 165 -21.95 25.79 7.82
CA GLY A 165 -21.83 26.01 6.37
C GLY A 165 -21.09 27.26 5.87
N THR A 166 -20.22 27.91 6.66
CA THR A 166 -19.51 29.13 6.25
C THR A 166 -18.68 28.94 4.99
N SER A 167 -17.91 27.84 4.91
CA SER A 167 -16.98 27.62 3.79
C SER A 167 -17.67 27.35 2.44
N ALA A 168 -18.85 26.72 2.44
CA ALA A 168 -19.62 26.47 1.23
C ALA A 168 -20.22 27.75 0.66
N ASP A 169 -20.86 28.56 1.52
CA ASP A 169 -21.50 29.81 1.11
C ASP A 169 -20.45 30.88 0.74
N GLU A 170 -19.32 30.94 1.45
CA GLU A 170 -18.17 31.79 1.07
C GLU A 170 -17.59 31.41 -0.30
N LEU A 171 -17.42 30.12 -0.59
CA LEU A 171 -16.96 29.65 -1.90
C LEU A 171 -17.97 29.98 -3.00
N GLN A 172 -19.26 29.79 -2.76
CA GLN A 172 -20.31 30.10 -3.72
C GLN A 172 -20.37 31.62 -4.01
N ALA A 173 -20.33 32.46 -2.99
CA ALA A 173 -20.28 33.92 -3.14
C ALA A 173 -19.01 34.37 -3.89
N LYS A 174 -17.86 33.71 -3.65
CA LYS A 174 -16.60 33.97 -4.35
C LYS A 174 -16.65 33.57 -5.83
N ILE A 175 -17.31 32.46 -6.17
CA ILE A 175 -17.58 32.05 -7.56
C ILE A 175 -18.44 33.09 -8.27
N THR A 176 -19.55 33.53 -7.66
CA THR A 176 -20.42 34.58 -8.24
C THR A 176 -19.66 35.91 -8.41
N SER A 177 -18.83 36.31 -7.44
CA SER A 177 -17.99 37.51 -7.54
C SER A 177 -16.97 37.42 -8.68
N MET A 178 -16.37 36.25 -8.92
CA MET A 178 -15.46 36.03 -10.05
C MET A 178 -16.19 36.02 -11.40
N GLN A 179 -17.39 35.44 -11.48
CA GLN A 179 -18.22 35.47 -12.70
C GLN A 179 -18.60 36.91 -13.07
N GLN A 180 -19.02 37.72 -12.09
CA GLN A 180 -19.32 39.14 -12.29
C GLN A 180 -18.11 39.93 -12.81
N LYS A 181 -16.93 39.75 -12.19
CA LYS A 181 -15.68 40.40 -12.64
C LYS A 181 -15.25 39.96 -14.05
N LEU A 182 -15.48 38.70 -14.42
CA LEU A 182 -15.24 38.23 -15.80
C LEU A 182 -16.18 38.90 -16.81
N PHE A 183 -17.45 39.09 -16.47
CA PHE A 183 -18.41 39.80 -17.32
C PHE A 183 -18.04 41.29 -17.48
N GLU A 184 -17.69 41.97 -16.40
CA GLU A 184 -17.19 43.36 -16.42
C GLU A 184 -15.90 43.50 -17.25
N THR A 185 -14.97 42.56 -17.10
CA THR A 185 -13.71 42.54 -17.88
C THR A 185 -13.97 42.29 -19.37
N ARG A 186 -14.90 41.40 -19.71
CA ARG A 186 -15.33 41.14 -21.09
C ARG A 186 -15.94 42.40 -21.72
N ASN A 187 -16.84 43.07 -21.01
CA ASN A 187 -17.48 44.30 -21.48
C ASN A 187 -16.46 45.43 -21.65
N LYS A 188 -15.52 45.60 -20.72
CA LYS A 188 -14.44 46.59 -20.83
C LYS A 188 -13.48 46.29 -21.99
N ASN A 189 -13.23 45.02 -22.31
CA ASN A 189 -12.45 44.63 -23.49
C ASN A 189 -13.20 45.00 -24.79
N THR A 190 -14.50 44.70 -24.88
CA THR A 190 -15.36 45.11 -26.02
C THR A 190 -15.36 46.63 -26.19
N GLU A 191 -15.44 47.39 -25.11
CA GLU A 191 -15.41 48.86 -25.16
C GLU A 191 -14.04 49.39 -25.64
N LEU A 192 -12.93 48.83 -25.14
CA LEU A 192 -11.59 49.17 -25.63
C LEU A 192 -11.40 48.80 -27.11
N GLN A 193 -12.01 47.72 -27.61
CA GLN A 193 -12.02 47.41 -29.04
C GLN A 193 -12.84 48.43 -29.86
N ASN A 194 -13.93 48.97 -29.31
CA ASN A 194 -14.72 50.01 -29.97
C ASN A 194 -13.94 51.35 -30.01
N GLN A 195 -13.30 51.72 -28.91
CA GLN A 195 -12.42 52.90 -28.83
C GLN A 195 -11.22 52.77 -29.77
N LEU A 196 -10.61 51.58 -29.88
CA LEU A 196 -9.54 51.32 -30.85
C LEU A 196 -10.02 51.48 -32.30
N LYS A 197 -11.21 50.94 -32.65
CA LYS A 197 -11.83 51.13 -33.97
C LYS A 197 -12.16 52.60 -34.25
N LEU A 198 -12.56 53.37 -33.24
CA LEU A 198 -12.81 54.80 -33.37
C LEU A 198 -11.51 55.58 -33.61
N ALA A 199 -10.45 55.31 -32.82
CA ALA A 199 -9.13 55.90 -33.02
C ALA A 199 -8.55 55.57 -34.40
N GLN A 200 -8.71 54.33 -34.87
CA GLN A 200 -8.35 53.93 -36.24
C GLN A 200 -9.12 54.75 -37.30
N LYS A 201 -10.41 55.00 -37.12
CA LYS A 201 -11.19 55.86 -38.03
C LYS A 201 -10.72 57.31 -38.03
N CYS A 202 -10.43 57.90 -36.86
CA CYS A 202 -9.89 59.26 -36.76
C CYS A 202 -8.54 59.38 -37.49
N LEU A 203 -7.62 58.47 -37.21
CA LEU A 203 -6.31 58.41 -37.89
C LEU A 203 -6.44 58.20 -39.40
N GLN A 204 -7.42 57.40 -39.86
CA GLN A 204 -7.66 57.21 -41.29
C GLN A 204 -8.20 58.49 -41.96
N HIS A 205 -8.99 59.29 -41.24
CA HIS A 205 -9.46 60.58 -41.72
C HIS A 205 -8.32 61.63 -41.78
N GLU A 206 -7.44 61.65 -40.79
CA GLU A 206 -6.25 62.54 -40.74
C GLU A 206 -5.19 62.20 -41.79
N ILE A 207 -4.94 60.92 -42.04
CA ILE A 207 -3.92 60.45 -43.01
C ILE A 207 -4.46 60.46 -44.46
N GLY A 208 -5.79 60.50 -44.62
CA GLY A 208 -6.52 60.47 -45.87
C GLY A 208 -7.06 59.08 -46.21
N GLU A 209 -8.28 59.04 -46.76
CA GLU A 209 -9.07 57.81 -46.95
C GLU A 209 -8.39 56.73 -47.80
N THR A 210 -7.42 57.13 -48.65
CA THR A 210 -6.60 56.25 -49.50
C THR A 210 -5.58 55.39 -48.73
N CYS A 211 -5.41 55.60 -47.42
CA CYS A 211 -4.42 54.87 -46.61
C CYS A 211 -5.08 53.88 -45.62
N ASN A 212 -4.94 52.57 -45.88
CA ASN A 212 -5.49 51.53 -45.00
C ASN A 212 -4.51 51.18 -43.86
N ILE A 213 -4.84 51.61 -42.64
CA ILE A 213 -4.02 51.44 -41.42
C ILE A 213 -3.75 49.96 -41.10
N ASN A 214 -4.66 49.03 -41.42
CA ASN A 214 -4.45 47.61 -41.15
C ASN A 214 -3.33 47.01 -42.03
N ILE A 215 -3.13 47.55 -43.24
CA ILE A 215 -2.03 47.14 -44.13
C ILE A 215 -0.69 47.63 -43.56
N LEU A 216 -0.65 48.85 -43.02
CA LEU A 216 0.54 49.41 -42.36
C LEU A 216 0.91 48.63 -41.08
N ALA A 217 -0.07 48.28 -40.25
CA ALA A 217 0.15 47.52 -39.02
C ALA A 217 0.73 46.12 -39.31
N ASN A 218 0.22 45.43 -40.33
CA ASN A 218 0.66 44.09 -40.69
C ASN A 218 1.95 44.06 -41.55
N ASN A 219 2.28 45.12 -42.28
CA ASN A 219 3.47 45.21 -43.14
C ASN A 219 4.48 46.24 -42.62
N LEU A 220 4.82 46.16 -41.32
CA LEU A 220 5.73 47.08 -40.64
C LEU A 220 7.09 47.26 -41.37
N ASN A 221 7.57 46.21 -42.04
CA ASN A 221 8.83 46.19 -42.79
C ASN A 221 8.76 46.76 -44.22
N GLN A 222 7.56 47.04 -44.75
CA GLN A 222 7.33 47.68 -46.06
C GLN A 222 6.54 48.99 -45.95
N ALA A 223 6.43 49.56 -44.75
CA ALA A 223 5.73 50.80 -44.50
C ALA A 223 6.44 51.98 -45.20
N ASN A 224 5.86 52.46 -46.32
CA ASN A 224 6.39 53.53 -47.19
C ASN A 224 6.68 54.90 -46.52
N TRP A 225 6.44 55.04 -45.23
CA TRP A 225 6.71 56.21 -44.40
C TRP A 225 8.16 56.67 -44.46
N ARG A 226 9.13 55.73 -44.52
CA ARG A 226 10.56 56.07 -44.69
C ARG A 226 10.81 56.80 -46.02
N GLY A 227 10.20 56.32 -47.11
CA GLY A 227 10.28 56.96 -48.42
C GLY A 227 9.59 58.33 -48.42
N ARG A 228 8.36 58.42 -47.88
CA ARG A 228 7.60 59.68 -47.82
C ARG A 228 8.31 60.76 -47.00
N ALA A 229 8.90 60.42 -45.86
CA ALA A 229 9.70 61.34 -45.05
C ALA A 229 10.96 61.82 -45.79
N GLN A 230 11.66 60.92 -46.48
CA GLN A 230 12.84 61.25 -47.28
C GLN A 230 12.48 62.13 -48.50
N GLN A 231 11.30 61.94 -49.09
CA GLN A 231 10.76 62.76 -50.16
C GLN A 231 10.34 64.16 -49.70
N ILE A 232 9.78 64.29 -48.49
CA ILE A 232 9.50 65.58 -47.85
C ILE A 232 10.80 66.35 -47.56
N LEU A 233 11.84 65.68 -47.05
CA LEU A 233 13.15 66.30 -46.85
C LEU A 233 13.76 66.80 -48.16
N ALA A 234 13.73 65.99 -49.22
CA ALA A 234 14.21 66.39 -50.55
C ALA A 234 13.42 67.58 -51.14
N LEU A 235 12.10 67.62 -50.94
CA LEU A 235 11.27 68.76 -51.37
C LEU A 235 11.57 70.02 -50.56
N ASN A 236 11.72 69.94 -49.23
CA ASN A 236 12.09 71.07 -48.39
C ASN A 236 13.48 71.61 -48.76
N GLN A 237 14.45 70.74 -49.01
CA GLN A 237 15.79 71.14 -49.44
C GLN A 237 15.76 71.83 -50.81
N LYS A 238 14.95 71.33 -51.76
CA LYS A 238 14.76 71.95 -53.08
C LYS A 238 14.00 73.29 -53.01
N VAL A 239 13.05 73.43 -52.08
CA VAL A 239 12.40 74.72 -51.78
C VAL A 239 13.40 75.71 -51.20
N GLN A 240 14.34 75.27 -50.36
CA GLN A 240 15.41 76.14 -49.86
C GLN A 240 16.36 76.55 -51.00
N GLU A 241 16.86 75.62 -51.81
CA GLU A 241 17.67 75.96 -53.00
C GLU A 241 16.98 76.95 -53.94
N LEU A 242 15.66 76.85 -54.12
CA LEU A 242 14.90 77.78 -54.95
C LEU A 242 14.74 79.17 -54.31
N LYS A 243 14.62 79.25 -52.97
CA LYS A 243 14.66 80.53 -52.24
C LYS A 243 16.04 81.17 -52.33
N ASP A 244 17.10 80.40 -52.09
CA ASP A 244 18.48 80.89 -52.14
C ASP A 244 18.83 81.39 -53.56
N ARG A 245 18.36 80.70 -54.60
CA ARG A 245 18.45 81.17 -56.00
C ARG A 245 17.62 82.42 -56.28
N LEU A 246 16.46 82.60 -55.64
CA LEU A 246 15.64 83.81 -55.79
C LEU A 246 16.36 85.02 -55.18
N MET A 247 16.87 84.89 -53.95
CA MET A 247 17.68 85.93 -53.28
C MET A 247 18.86 86.36 -54.15
N CYS A 248 19.65 85.40 -54.65
CA CYS A 248 20.79 85.66 -55.56
C CYS A 248 20.39 86.25 -56.93
N PHE A 249 19.11 86.18 -57.31
CA PHE A 249 18.57 86.78 -58.54
C PHE A 249 18.03 88.20 -58.27
N GLU A 250 17.45 88.45 -57.10
CA GLU A 250 17.00 89.77 -56.65
C GLU A 250 18.20 90.70 -56.36
N GLU A 251 19.27 90.21 -55.72
CA GLU A 251 20.54 90.95 -55.60
C GLU A 251 21.10 91.33 -56.98
N ARG A 252 21.09 90.40 -57.94
CA ARG A 252 21.53 90.66 -59.33
C ARG A 252 20.57 91.51 -60.16
N ALA A 253 19.33 91.68 -59.71
CA ALA A 253 18.37 92.60 -60.34
C ALA A 253 18.60 94.04 -59.84
N ALA A 254 18.95 94.21 -58.55
CA ALA A 254 19.31 95.50 -57.98
C ALA A 254 20.54 96.12 -58.69
N ASP A 255 21.60 95.34 -58.86
CA ASP A 255 22.82 95.71 -59.64
C ASP A 255 22.54 96.11 -61.10
N ARG A 256 21.34 95.83 -61.63
CA ARG A 256 20.97 96.08 -63.03
C ARG A 256 20.08 97.31 -63.24
N ALA A 257 19.74 98.03 -62.18
CA ALA A 257 18.81 99.17 -62.21
C ALA A 257 19.46 100.52 -62.55
N GLU A 258 20.80 100.62 -62.56
CA GLU A 258 21.53 101.91 -62.62
C GLU A 258 21.68 102.53 -64.03
N TYR A 259 20.92 102.06 -65.04
CA TYR A 259 20.92 102.66 -66.39
C TYR A 259 19.50 102.78 -66.97
N ALA A 260 18.86 103.93 -66.69
CA ALA A 260 17.54 104.28 -67.21
C ALA A 260 17.57 104.71 -68.69
N PRO A 261 16.40 104.78 -69.36
CA PRO A 261 15.69 106.06 -69.39
C PRO A 261 14.16 105.98 -69.11
N VAL A 262 13.59 107.19 -68.95
CA VAL A 262 12.25 107.61 -68.47
C VAL A 262 11.59 108.44 -69.63
N PRO A 263 10.27 108.81 -69.71
CA PRO A 263 9.09 108.68 -68.80
C PRO A 263 7.79 108.13 -69.47
N ILE A 264 6.65 108.12 -68.74
CA ILE A 264 5.40 108.89 -69.02
C ILE A 264 4.42 108.81 -67.81
N GLY A 265 3.58 109.83 -67.62
CA GLY A 265 2.78 110.19 -66.41
C GLY A 265 1.69 109.20 -65.93
N THR A 266 0.81 109.55 -64.97
CA THR A 266 0.33 110.84 -64.42
C THR A 266 -0.15 110.62 -62.96
N ASP A 267 0.36 111.33 -61.94
CA ASP A 267 -0.12 112.61 -61.36
C ASP A 267 -1.24 112.52 -60.28
N LEU A 268 -0.93 113.04 -59.07
CA LEU A 268 -1.80 113.69 -58.04
C LEU A 268 -3.00 112.91 -57.46
N ASP A 269 -3.29 112.86 -56.14
CA ASP A 269 -2.64 113.35 -54.90
C ASP A 269 -3.17 112.47 -53.71
N LEU A 270 -3.22 112.74 -52.38
CA LEU A 270 -3.08 113.92 -51.50
C LEU A 270 -2.60 113.51 -50.08
N VAL A 271 -2.44 114.51 -49.20
CA VAL A 271 -1.96 114.52 -47.80
C VAL A 271 -2.67 113.56 -46.79
N PRO A 272 -1.93 112.95 -45.83
CA PRO A 272 -2.49 112.15 -44.72
C PRO A 272 -2.83 112.98 -43.45
N GLY A 273 -3.81 112.52 -42.65
CA GLY A 273 -4.28 113.23 -41.46
C GLY A 273 -4.49 112.38 -40.18
N SER A 274 -3.53 112.47 -39.26
CA SER A 274 -3.66 112.41 -37.78
C SER A 274 -4.42 111.28 -37.04
N ALA A 275 -3.79 110.84 -35.94
CA ALA A 275 -4.38 110.61 -34.59
C ALA A 275 -4.44 109.19 -33.94
N ARG A 276 -3.39 108.92 -33.14
CA ARG A 276 -3.41 108.54 -31.70
C ARG A 276 -3.63 107.09 -31.23
N SER A 277 -2.94 106.84 -30.09
CA SER A 277 -3.12 105.79 -29.07
C SER A 277 -2.54 104.40 -29.36
N GLY A 278 -1.65 103.83 -28.53
CA GLY A 278 -1.09 104.33 -27.26
C GLY A 278 0.19 103.58 -26.85
N THR A 279 1.05 104.15 -25.98
CA THR A 279 1.08 103.95 -24.50
C THR A 279 1.54 102.55 -24.05
N HIS A 280 2.47 102.35 -23.10
CA HIS A 280 3.11 103.27 -22.13
C HIS A 280 4.53 102.78 -21.72
N HIS A 281 5.43 103.73 -21.43
CA HIS A 281 6.62 103.65 -20.54
C HIS A 281 7.71 102.56 -20.72
N GLY A 282 8.99 102.82 -20.45
CA GLY A 282 9.62 104.12 -20.13
C GLY A 282 11.09 104.03 -19.68
N HIS A 283 11.88 105.04 -20.07
CA HIS A 283 12.97 105.78 -19.38
C HIS A 283 13.69 105.16 -18.15
N ALA A 284 15.00 105.40 -17.91
CA ALA A 284 15.99 106.30 -18.52
C ALA A 284 17.40 105.61 -18.47
N ALA A 285 18.41 105.84 -19.31
CA ALA A 285 18.95 107.09 -19.90
C ALA A 285 19.50 108.07 -18.84
N THR A 286 20.52 108.91 -19.03
CA THR A 286 21.63 109.09 -20.01
C THR A 286 22.37 110.36 -19.54
N LEU A 287 23.70 110.47 -19.64
CA LEU A 287 24.43 111.75 -19.90
C LEU A 287 25.90 111.43 -20.26
N GLY A 288 26.53 112.03 -21.28
CA GLY A 288 26.00 112.88 -22.35
C GLY A 288 27.07 113.76 -23.04
N ALA A 289 26.98 113.92 -24.37
CA ALA A 289 27.79 114.80 -25.25
C ALA A 289 29.32 114.56 -25.25
N GLY A 290 30.13 115.04 -26.21
CA GLY A 290 29.92 115.74 -27.50
C GLY A 290 31.30 116.23 -27.98
N ASP A 291 31.83 115.75 -29.10
CA ASP A 291 31.76 116.36 -30.46
C ASP A 291 32.39 117.76 -30.61
N GLY A 292 33.04 118.05 -31.76
CA GLY A 292 33.60 119.38 -32.10
C GLY A 292 35.08 119.39 -32.49
N GLY A 293 35.38 119.14 -33.77
CA GLY A 293 36.72 118.99 -34.35
C GLY A 293 37.71 120.18 -34.34
N GLY A 294 38.89 119.97 -34.96
CA GLY A 294 39.62 121.04 -35.67
C GLY A 294 41.06 121.38 -35.21
N SER A 295 42.04 120.81 -35.92
CA SER A 295 43.30 121.45 -36.39
C SER A 295 44.22 122.27 -35.45
N GLY A 296 45.48 121.83 -35.28
CA GLY A 296 46.62 122.78 -35.19
C GLY A 296 47.83 122.40 -34.30
N ALA A 297 49.03 122.86 -34.73
CA ALA A 297 50.23 123.19 -33.93
C ALA A 297 50.95 122.13 -33.06
N ALA A 298 51.85 121.38 -33.70
CA ALA A 298 53.28 121.22 -33.38
C ALA A 298 53.86 121.16 -31.91
N SER A 299 54.53 120.05 -31.62
CA SER A 299 55.93 119.93 -31.13
C SER A 299 56.48 120.70 -29.91
N PHE A 300 56.65 120.01 -28.77
CA PHE A 300 57.90 119.95 -27.96
C PHE A 300 57.82 118.73 -27.02
N ASP A 301 58.57 117.63 -27.21
CA ASP A 301 59.97 117.31 -26.85
C ASP A 301 60.31 117.21 -25.33
N ARG A 302 61.23 116.28 -25.04
CA ARG A 302 62.09 116.08 -23.85
C ARG A 302 61.57 115.47 -22.53
N PHE A 303 61.88 114.17 -22.43
CA PHE A 303 62.62 113.54 -21.33
C PHE A 303 61.99 113.45 -19.92
N THR A 304 61.45 112.27 -19.62
CA THR A 304 61.84 111.55 -18.37
C THR A 304 61.87 110.04 -18.63
N PRO A 305 62.98 109.49 -19.19
CA PRO A 305 63.05 108.10 -19.67
C PRO A 305 62.73 107.03 -18.61
N GLY A 306 63.05 107.31 -17.34
CA GLY A 306 62.74 106.41 -16.22
C GLY A 306 61.24 106.20 -16.02
N VAL A 307 60.41 107.24 -16.14
CA VAL A 307 58.96 107.17 -15.85
C VAL A 307 58.22 106.38 -16.90
N ARG A 308 58.50 106.59 -18.20
CA ARG A 308 57.93 105.75 -19.27
C ARG A 308 58.41 104.29 -19.15
N LYS A 309 59.65 104.06 -18.71
CA LYS A 309 60.17 102.70 -18.49
C LYS A 309 59.45 102.00 -17.32
N SER A 310 59.22 102.68 -16.20
CA SER A 310 58.46 102.10 -15.09
C SER A 310 56.98 101.91 -15.42
N GLU A 311 56.38 102.81 -16.20
CA GLU A 311 54.99 102.67 -16.67
C GLU A 311 54.83 101.46 -17.61
N ILE A 312 55.72 101.29 -18.60
CA ILE A 312 55.70 100.14 -19.51
C ILE A 312 55.92 98.83 -18.75
N LEU A 313 56.85 98.81 -17.78
CA LEU A 313 57.05 97.65 -16.90
C LEU A 313 55.82 97.36 -16.02
N HIS A 314 55.11 98.39 -15.55
CA HIS A 314 53.87 98.21 -14.78
C HIS A 314 52.75 97.66 -15.68
N ARG A 315 52.55 98.22 -16.87
CA ARG A 315 51.56 97.73 -17.85
C ARG A 315 51.83 96.28 -18.24
N ALA A 316 53.09 95.93 -18.54
CA ALA A 316 53.49 94.55 -18.85
C ALA A 316 53.29 93.60 -17.66
N LYS A 317 53.48 94.06 -16.41
CA LYS A 317 53.18 93.27 -15.20
C LYS A 317 51.67 93.07 -15.01
N VAL A 318 50.85 94.09 -15.27
CA VAL A 318 49.39 93.99 -15.24
C VAL A 318 48.92 93.00 -16.32
N GLU A 319 49.37 93.15 -17.56
CA GLU A 319 49.04 92.25 -18.68
C GLU A 319 49.46 90.79 -18.40
N ALA A 320 50.61 90.59 -17.72
CA ALA A 320 51.04 89.26 -17.28
C ALA A 320 50.11 88.67 -16.19
N LEU A 321 49.71 89.47 -15.21
CA LEU A 321 48.76 89.06 -14.16
C LEU A 321 47.34 88.82 -14.72
N GLU A 322 46.90 89.60 -15.72
CA GLU A 322 45.64 89.39 -16.42
C GLU A 322 45.65 88.06 -17.20
N LYS A 323 46.74 87.75 -17.89
CA LYS A 323 46.95 86.44 -18.54
C LYS A 323 47.02 85.29 -17.54
N GLU A 324 47.64 85.51 -16.37
CA GLU A 324 47.67 84.52 -15.28
C GLU A 324 46.25 84.28 -14.71
N ILE A 325 45.47 85.33 -14.47
CA ILE A 325 44.07 85.24 -14.04
C ILE A 325 43.22 84.48 -15.07
N VAL A 326 43.34 84.77 -16.36
CA VAL A 326 42.62 84.06 -17.43
C VAL A 326 43.04 82.59 -17.52
N ASN A 327 44.34 82.29 -17.37
CA ASN A 327 44.85 80.91 -17.33
C ASN A 327 44.32 80.14 -16.12
N LEU A 328 44.32 80.75 -14.92
CA LEU A 328 43.75 80.16 -13.71
C LEU A 328 42.23 79.96 -13.81
N GLN A 329 41.50 80.88 -14.44
CA GLN A 329 40.07 80.73 -14.73
C GLN A 329 39.82 79.56 -15.70
N ALA A 330 40.62 79.44 -16.77
CA ALA A 330 40.52 78.33 -17.72
C ALA A 330 40.81 76.98 -17.04
N GLN A 331 41.85 76.90 -16.21
CA GLN A 331 42.16 75.70 -15.42
C GLN A 331 41.03 75.36 -14.43
N MET A 332 40.46 76.35 -13.74
CA MET A 332 39.31 76.13 -12.84
C MET A 332 38.09 75.58 -13.58
N GLU A 333 37.81 76.04 -14.80
CA GLU A 333 36.71 75.52 -15.61
C GLU A 333 37.00 74.12 -16.18
N GLU A 334 38.24 73.85 -16.57
CA GLU A 334 38.67 72.51 -16.96
C GLU A 334 38.52 71.51 -15.79
N GLN A 335 38.84 71.92 -14.55
CA GLN A 335 38.63 71.10 -13.35
C GLN A 335 37.14 70.91 -13.01
N ARG A 336 36.28 71.92 -13.23
CA ARG A 336 34.81 71.76 -13.12
C ARG A 336 34.28 70.74 -14.14
N SER A 337 34.73 70.82 -15.39
CA SER A 337 34.39 69.87 -16.45
C SER A 337 34.84 68.45 -16.11
N LYS A 338 36.09 68.27 -15.68
CA LYS A 338 36.62 66.98 -15.17
C LYS A 338 35.80 66.44 -14.00
N MET A 339 35.43 67.29 -13.03
CA MET A 339 34.57 66.89 -11.90
C MET A 339 33.17 66.47 -12.36
N LEU A 340 32.57 67.15 -13.34
CA LEU A 340 31.27 66.79 -13.89
C LEU A 340 31.32 65.43 -14.62
N ALA A 341 32.34 65.22 -15.46
CA ALA A 341 32.55 63.93 -16.14
C ALA A 341 32.75 62.77 -15.14
N LEU A 342 33.52 63.00 -14.06
CA LEU A 342 33.68 62.02 -12.98
C LEU A 342 32.38 61.77 -12.21
N LYS A 343 31.53 62.79 -11.97
CA LYS A 343 30.21 62.62 -11.35
C LYS A 343 29.27 61.79 -12.23
N VAL A 344 29.22 62.06 -13.54
CA VAL A 344 28.43 61.27 -14.50
C VAL A 344 28.93 59.82 -14.52
N ARG A 345 30.24 59.59 -14.63
CA ARG A 345 30.81 58.22 -14.61
C ARG A 345 30.51 57.47 -13.32
N ASN A 346 30.63 58.13 -12.15
CA ASN A 346 30.28 57.51 -10.87
C ASN A 346 28.79 57.16 -10.80
N LYS A 347 27.91 58.02 -11.32
CA LYS A 347 26.48 57.70 -11.41
C LYS A 347 26.25 56.46 -12.29
N THR A 348 26.79 56.43 -13.52
CA THR A 348 26.64 55.26 -14.41
C THR A 348 27.13 53.97 -13.77
N LEU A 349 28.32 53.97 -13.15
CA LEU A 349 28.86 52.80 -12.46
C LEU A 349 28.02 52.37 -11.24
N ASN A 350 27.42 53.33 -10.52
CA ASN A 350 26.51 53.04 -9.42
C ASN A 350 25.17 52.45 -9.90
N ASP A 351 24.60 53.00 -10.98
CA ASP A 351 23.37 52.52 -11.60
C ASP A 351 23.59 51.09 -12.19
N GLU A 352 24.76 50.83 -12.78
CA GLU A 352 25.20 49.49 -13.19
C GLU A 352 25.39 48.55 -11.99
N MET A 353 26.05 48.97 -10.91
CA MET A 353 26.19 48.18 -9.68
C MET A 353 24.81 47.80 -9.10
N VAL A 354 23.86 48.73 -9.05
CA VAL A 354 22.49 48.45 -8.57
C VAL A 354 21.81 47.42 -9.48
N LYS A 355 21.94 47.55 -10.80
CA LYS A 355 21.42 46.58 -11.77
C LYS A 355 22.04 45.19 -11.61
N TYR A 356 23.35 45.10 -11.35
CA TYR A 356 24.01 43.82 -11.08
C TYR A 356 23.59 43.21 -9.73
N LYS A 357 23.35 44.02 -8.70
CA LYS A 357 22.81 43.55 -7.41
C LYS A 357 21.38 43.01 -7.55
N LEU A 358 20.50 43.72 -8.26
CA LEU A 358 19.14 43.21 -8.54
C LEU A 358 19.20 41.87 -9.28
N LYS A 359 20.01 41.77 -10.34
CA LYS A 359 20.20 40.51 -11.08
C LYS A 359 20.86 39.39 -10.26
N PHE A 360 21.71 39.72 -9.29
CA PHE A 360 22.25 38.73 -8.36
C PHE A 360 21.13 38.14 -7.49
N ASN A 361 20.33 38.99 -6.86
CA ASN A 361 19.18 38.56 -6.04
C ASN A 361 18.17 37.73 -6.85
N GLU A 362 17.85 38.13 -8.08
CA GLU A 362 16.97 37.37 -9.00
C GLU A 362 17.49 35.93 -9.24
N LEU A 363 18.81 35.75 -9.36
CA LEU A 363 19.44 34.44 -9.57
C LEU A 363 19.56 33.64 -8.26
N GLU A 364 19.69 34.30 -7.11
CA GLU A 364 19.68 33.70 -5.79
C GLU A 364 18.28 33.14 -5.47
N GLU A 365 17.22 33.95 -5.61
CA GLU A 365 15.81 33.52 -5.48
C GLU A 365 15.46 32.38 -6.44
N GLN A 366 15.95 32.43 -7.70
CA GLN A 366 15.76 31.34 -8.66
C GLN A 366 16.49 30.06 -8.25
N THR A 367 17.67 30.18 -7.63
CA THR A 367 18.44 29.03 -7.13
C THR A 367 17.74 28.37 -5.94
N ASP A 368 17.22 29.16 -5.00
CA ASP A 368 16.44 28.68 -3.86
C ASP A 368 15.15 27.99 -4.31
N TYR A 369 14.39 28.58 -5.25
CA TYR A 369 13.19 27.97 -5.82
C TYR A 369 13.50 26.62 -6.49
N ASN A 370 14.59 26.55 -7.25
CA ASN A 370 15.05 25.30 -7.86
C ASN A 370 15.45 24.25 -6.81
N GLY A 371 16.12 24.67 -5.72
CA GLY A 371 16.46 23.81 -4.59
C GLY A 371 15.23 23.25 -3.87
N VAL A 372 14.25 24.09 -3.56
CA VAL A 372 12.96 23.69 -2.94
C VAL A 372 12.18 22.74 -3.85
N ASN A 373 12.15 22.99 -5.15
CA ASN A 373 11.52 22.11 -6.14
C ASN A 373 12.23 20.75 -6.24
N MET A 374 13.57 20.74 -6.30
CA MET A 374 14.38 19.52 -6.32
C MET A 374 14.17 18.67 -5.06
N ASN A 375 14.18 19.31 -3.88
CA ASN A 375 13.90 18.65 -2.61
C ASN A 375 12.48 18.07 -2.59
N THR A 376 11.47 18.85 -3.05
CA THR A 376 10.07 18.39 -3.16
C THR A 376 9.91 17.20 -4.11
N MET A 377 10.67 17.14 -5.20
CA MET A 377 10.69 16.01 -6.13
C MET A 377 11.36 14.77 -5.51
N ASN A 378 12.48 14.95 -4.81
CA ASN A 378 13.20 13.86 -4.12
C ASN A 378 12.36 13.26 -2.98
N ASP A 379 11.65 14.10 -2.22
CA ASP A 379 10.69 13.70 -1.20
C ASP A 379 9.58 12.82 -1.78
N ARG A 380 9.01 13.20 -2.93
CA ARG A 380 7.97 12.41 -3.62
C ARG A 380 8.53 11.05 -4.07
N LEU A 381 9.73 11.03 -4.66
CA LEU A 381 10.39 9.80 -5.10
C LEU A 381 10.72 8.88 -3.93
N THR A 382 11.18 9.42 -2.80
CA THR A 382 11.47 8.66 -1.58
C THR A 382 10.22 8.09 -0.94
N ARG A 383 9.12 8.86 -0.87
CA ARG A 383 7.81 8.35 -0.40
C ARG A 383 7.27 7.26 -1.34
N GLN A 384 7.42 7.41 -2.65
CA GLN A 384 7.01 6.38 -3.62
C GLN A 384 7.84 5.10 -3.49
N ARG A 385 9.17 5.21 -3.32
CA ARG A 385 10.05 4.06 -3.03
C ARG A 385 9.57 3.33 -1.78
N GLN A 386 9.35 4.06 -0.68
CA GLN A 386 8.89 3.50 0.58
C GLN A 386 7.51 2.81 0.46
N GLN A 387 6.58 3.37 -0.33
CA GLN A 387 5.29 2.73 -0.59
C GLN A 387 5.42 1.38 -1.32
N TYR A 388 6.33 1.26 -2.30
CA TYR A 388 6.61 -0.02 -2.94
C TYR A 388 7.34 -1.00 -2.01
N GLU A 389 8.28 -0.50 -1.21
CA GLU A 389 9.05 -1.27 -0.22
C GLU A 389 8.12 -1.89 0.83
N THR A 390 7.26 -1.08 1.48
CA THR A 390 6.22 -1.57 2.40
C THR A 390 5.28 -2.56 1.73
N ARG A 391 4.78 -2.28 0.51
CA ARG A 391 3.89 -3.22 -0.19
C ARG A 391 4.55 -4.56 -0.52
N LEU A 392 5.86 -4.58 -0.79
CA LEU A 392 6.60 -5.82 -0.99
C LEU A 392 6.78 -6.59 0.33
N ASP A 393 6.97 -5.90 1.45
CA ASP A 393 7.04 -6.52 2.78
C ASP A 393 5.68 -7.05 3.26
N ASP A 394 4.58 -6.33 3.02
CA ASP A 394 3.22 -6.80 3.26
C ASP A 394 2.95 -8.09 2.45
N MET A 395 3.33 -8.12 1.17
CA MET A 395 3.20 -9.32 0.33
C MET A 395 4.10 -10.47 0.77
N ARG A 396 5.31 -10.20 1.29
CA ARG A 396 6.18 -11.23 1.88
C ARG A 396 5.58 -11.81 3.15
N ALA A 397 5.05 -10.97 4.04
CA ALA A 397 4.40 -11.40 5.28
C ALA A 397 3.15 -12.26 5.00
N GLU A 398 2.31 -11.85 4.03
CA GLU A 398 1.12 -12.61 3.64
C GLU A 398 1.49 -13.95 2.97
N MET A 399 2.53 -14.00 2.13
CA MET A 399 3.04 -15.26 1.56
C MET A 399 3.56 -16.22 2.63
N ILE A 400 4.18 -15.72 3.70
CA ILE A 400 4.60 -16.52 4.86
C ILE A 400 3.37 -17.04 5.60
N ARG A 401 2.39 -16.16 5.90
CA ARG A 401 1.14 -16.52 6.59
C ARG A 401 0.37 -17.63 5.85
N ILE A 402 0.23 -17.51 4.53
CA ILE A 402 -0.42 -18.51 3.67
C ILE A 402 0.37 -19.83 3.64
N ALA A 403 1.70 -19.79 3.65
CA ALA A 403 2.52 -21.00 3.71
C ALA A 403 2.37 -21.74 5.05
N GLU A 404 2.36 -21.01 6.17
CA GLU A 404 2.12 -21.55 7.51
C GLU A 404 0.72 -22.15 7.64
N GLU A 405 -0.32 -21.44 7.18
CA GLU A 405 -1.72 -21.88 7.17
C GLU A 405 -1.92 -23.14 6.32
N ARG A 406 -1.33 -23.18 5.12
CA ARG A 406 -1.32 -24.36 4.24
C ARG A 406 -0.64 -25.55 4.89
N ASP A 407 0.50 -25.35 5.56
CA ASP A 407 1.25 -26.46 6.17
C ASP A 407 0.66 -26.91 7.52
N ILE A 408 -0.14 -26.07 8.20
CA ILE A 408 -1.05 -26.51 9.28
C ILE A 408 -2.16 -27.39 8.69
N SER A 409 -2.84 -26.93 7.63
CA SER A 409 -3.92 -27.67 6.97
C SER A 409 -3.45 -29.03 6.44
N ARG A 410 -2.21 -29.11 5.94
CA ARG A 410 -1.56 -30.35 5.50
C ARG A 410 -1.43 -31.35 6.66
N ARG A 411 -0.88 -30.93 7.81
CA ARG A 411 -0.71 -31.81 8.99
C ARG A 411 -2.05 -32.33 9.50
N GLN A 412 -3.09 -31.49 9.51
CA GLN A 412 -4.44 -31.91 9.86
C GLN A 412 -5.02 -32.95 8.89
N MET A 413 -4.74 -32.81 7.58
CA MET A 413 -5.14 -33.79 6.57
C MET A 413 -4.36 -35.12 6.72
N GLU A 414 -3.07 -35.05 7.04
CA GLU A 414 -2.22 -36.21 7.34
C GLU A 414 -2.71 -36.97 8.60
N GLU A 415 -3.07 -36.23 9.67
CA GLU A 415 -3.63 -36.76 10.91
C GLU A 415 -5.01 -37.42 10.71
N LEU A 416 -5.93 -36.75 9.98
CA LEU A 416 -7.23 -37.31 9.62
C LEU A 416 -7.10 -38.56 8.74
N SER A 417 -6.15 -38.58 7.81
CA SER A 417 -5.84 -39.75 6.97
C SER A 417 -5.32 -40.93 7.80
N GLY A 418 -4.43 -40.66 8.76
CA GLY A 418 -3.94 -41.66 9.71
C GLY A 418 -5.06 -42.30 10.54
N MET A 419 -5.94 -41.48 11.14
CA MET A 419 -7.10 -41.98 11.87
C MET A 419 -8.09 -42.76 10.99
N HIS A 420 -8.27 -42.37 9.73
CA HIS A 420 -9.11 -43.10 8.79
C HIS A 420 -8.53 -44.50 8.49
N LEU A 421 -7.21 -44.61 8.28
CA LEU A 421 -6.52 -45.88 8.04
C LEU A 421 -6.56 -46.80 9.27
N GLU A 422 -6.44 -46.24 10.48
CA GLU A 422 -6.61 -47.00 11.73
C GLU A 422 -8.03 -47.53 11.87
N LEU A 423 -9.05 -46.69 11.63
CA LEU A 423 -10.46 -47.12 11.63
C LEU A 423 -10.74 -48.20 10.57
N GLU A 424 -10.18 -48.09 9.36
CA GLU A 424 -10.31 -49.10 8.32
C GLU A 424 -9.68 -50.44 8.73
N SER A 425 -8.52 -50.40 9.40
CA SER A 425 -7.87 -51.59 9.97
C SER A 425 -8.71 -52.24 11.07
N VAL A 426 -9.30 -51.44 11.97
CA VAL A 426 -10.20 -51.92 13.02
C VAL A 426 -11.47 -52.54 12.43
N VAL A 427 -12.07 -51.93 11.40
CA VAL A 427 -13.25 -52.49 10.70
C VAL A 427 -12.91 -53.86 10.10
N LYS A 428 -11.82 -53.97 9.33
CA LYS A 428 -11.37 -55.27 8.75
C LYS A 428 -11.13 -56.35 9.81
N GLN A 429 -10.58 -55.99 10.97
CA GLN A 429 -10.43 -56.92 12.10
C GLN A 429 -11.77 -57.34 12.72
N LYS A 430 -12.78 -56.46 12.74
CA LYS A 430 -14.15 -56.81 13.18
C LYS A 430 -14.86 -57.68 12.17
N ASP A 431 -14.67 -57.47 10.88
CA ASP A 431 -15.27 -58.30 9.82
C ASP A 431 -14.76 -59.74 9.89
N VAL A 432 -13.44 -59.95 10.00
CA VAL A 432 -12.86 -61.30 10.20
C VAL A 432 -13.34 -61.97 11.49
N ALA A 433 -13.52 -61.20 12.58
CA ALA A 433 -14.08 -61.72 13.82
C ALA A 433 -15.58 -62.09 13.68
N LEU A 434 -16.35 -61.33 12.89
CA LEU A 434 -17.75 -61.64 12.57
C LEU A 434 -17.86 -62.88 11.67
N GLU A 435 -17.00 -63.05 10.69
CA GLU A 435 -16.94 -64.27 9.87
C GLU A 435 -16.66 -65.51 10.72
N SER A 436 -15.66 -65.45 11.60
CA SER A 436 -15.33 -66.56 12.52
C SER A 436 -16.49 -66.87 13.49
N LEU A 437 -17.18 -65.86 14.00
CA LEU A 437 -18.39 -66.04 14.81
C LEU A 437 -19.55 -66.64 14.00
N GLN A 438 -19.73 -66.25 12.73
CA GLN A 438 -20.73 -66.86 11.85
C GLN A 438 -20.43 -68.32 11.53
N GLU A 439 -19.17 -68.70 11.34
CA GLU A 439 -18.77 -70.11 11.21
C GLU A 439 -19.04 -70.89 12.50
N MET A 440 -18.72 -70.32 13.66
CA MET A 440 -19.02 -70.93 14.96
C MET A 440 -20.53 -71.11 15.17
N VAL A 441 -21.35 -70.11 14.81
CA VAL A 441 -22.81 -70.22 14.85
C VAL A 441 -23.32 -71.29 13.88
N LYS A 442 -22.86 -71.33 12.63
CA LYS A 442 -23.21 -72.39 11.67
C LYS A 442 -22.84 -73.78 12.19
N LYS A 443 -21.68 -73.93 12.83
CA LYS A 443 -21.26 -75.19 13.45
C LYS A 443 -22.15 -75.55 14.63
N LEU A 444 -22.44 -74.61 15.54
CA LEU A 444 -23.33 -74.84 16.67
C LEU A 444 -24.77 -75.17 16.22
N GLU A 445 -25.26 -74.56 15.14
CA GLU A 445 -26.51 -74.95 14.51
C GLU A 445 -26.47 -76.38 13.94
N MET A 446 -25.37 -76.79 13.30
CA MET A 446 -25.20 -78.15 12.81
C MET A 446 -25.14 -79.17 13.96
N ASP A 447 -24.35 -78.88 14.99
CA ASP A 447 -24.24 -79.70 16.20
C ASP A 447 -25.61 -79.81 16.91
N LEU A 448 -26.35 -78.69 17.04
CA LEU A 448 -27.69 -78.64 17.61
C LEU A 448 -28.73 -79.37 16.74
N ARG A 449 -28.60 -79.30 15.40
CA ARG A 449 -29.49 -80.01 14.46
C ARG A 449 -29.25 -81.52 14.47
N ALA A 450 -28.00 -81.96 14.70
CA ALA A 450 -27.67 -83.36 14.97
C ALA A 450 -28.18 -83.82 16.35
N LEU A 451 -27.92 -83.04 17.41
CA LEU A 451 -28.40 -83.31 18.77
C LEU A 451 -29.92 -83.36 18.83
N SER A 452 -30.63 -82.42 18.20
CA SER A 452 -32.10 -82.43 18.15
C SER A 452 -32.67 -83.58 17.33
N GLY A 453 -31.97 -84.06 16.29
CA GLY A 453 -32.30 -85.31 15.62
C GLY A 453 -32.24 -86.53 16.56
N GLY A 454 -31.20 -86.63 17.38
CA GLY A 454 -31.09 -87.67 18.42
C GLY A 454 -32.06 -87.47 19.59
N PHE A 455 -32.31 -86.22 19.99
CA PHE A 455 -33.24 -85.86 21.06
C PHE A 455 -34.68 -86.14 20.68
N LEU A 456 -35.10 -85.88 19.43
CA LEU A 456 -36.41 -86.31 18.92
C LEU A 456 -36.60 -87.83 18.92
N PHE A 457 -35.50 -88.61 18.82
CA PHE A 457 -35.52 -90.06 18.99
C PHE A 457 -35.65 -90.47 20.47
N SER A 458 -35.00 -89.73 21.39
CA SER A 458 -35.02 -89.96 22.84
C SER A 458 -36.28 -89.44 23.55
N CYS A 459 -36.90 -88.36 23.06
CA CYS A 459 -38.16 -87.78 23.57
C CYS A 459 -39.35 -88.75 23.48
N ARG A 460 -39.20 -89.88 22.79
CA ARG A 460 -40.21 -90.95 22.70
C ARG A 460 -40.47 -91.65 24.04
N GLU A 461 -39.64 -91.40 25.06
CA GLU A 461 -39.64 -92.12 26.34
C GLU A 461 -39.88 -91.23 27.58
N PHE A 462 -40.06 -89.91 27.40
CA PHE A 462 -40.31 -88.96 28.49
C PHE A 462 -41.79 -88.86 28.89
N ARG A 463 -42.05 -88.67 30.19
CA ARG A 463 -43.42 -88.57 30.75
C ARG A 463 -43.95 -87.14 30.67
N LYS A 464 -45.28 -87.01 30.61
CA LYS A 464 -45.97 -85.73 30.35
C LYS A 464 -45.70 -84.61 31.37
N GLU A 465 -45.32 -84.96 32.60
CA GLU A 465 -45.18 -84.01 33.71
C GLU A 465 -43.92 -83.12 33.59
N GLU A 466 -42.80 -83.68 33.15
CA GLU A 466 -41.52 -82.95 33.04
C GLU A 466 -41.52 -81.94 31.88
N PHE A 467 -42.27 -82.23 30.81
CA PHE A 467 -42.47 -81.31 29.69
C PHE A 467 -43.15 -79.99 30.09
N VAL A 468 -44.05 -80.00 31.10
CA VAL A 468 -44.77 -78.79 31.52
C VAL A 468 -43.80 -77.80 32.18
N GLY A 469 -42.97 -78.26 33.10
CA GLY A 469 -41.98 -77.39 33.77
C GLY A 469 -40.94 -76.80 32.81
N ILE A 470 -40.57 -77.53 31.75
CA ILE A 470 -39.68 -77.03 30.70
C ILE A 470 -40.38 -75.96 29.84
N LEU A 471 -41.65 -76.16 29.49
CA LEU A 471 -42.44 -75.18 28.74
C LEU A 471 -42.67 -73.90 29.55
N ASP A 472 -43.01 -74.01 30.84
CA ASP A 472 -43.17 -72.85 31.72
C ASP A 472 -41.86 -72.06 31.87
N ALA A 473 -40.72 -72.74 32.00
CA ALA A 473 -39.41 -72.09 32.06
C ALA A 473 -39.06 -71.34 30.76
N LEU A 474 -39.29 -71.96 29.59
CA LEU A 474 -39.07 -71.32 28.29
C LEU A 474 -40.02 -70.15 28.04
N GLU A 475 -41.27 -70.23 28.49
CA GLU A 475 -42.24 -69.13 28.41
C GLU A 475 -41.82 -67.95 29.32
N VAL A 476 -41.27 -68.21 30.52
CA VAL A 476 -40.68 -67.16 31.37
C VAL A 476 -39.46 -66.51 30.71
N GLU A 477 -38.55 -67.29 30.13
CA GLU A 477 -37.33 -66.77 29.48
C GLU A 477 -37.66 -65.95 28.22
N LYS A 478 -38.60 -66.42 27.39
CA LYS A 478 -39.21 -65.67 26.28
C LYS A 478 -39.78 -64.32 26.74
N ASN A 479 -40.54 -64.30 27.84
CA ASN A 479 -41.11 -63.06 28.37
C ASN A 479 -40.02 -62.09 28.89
N HIS A 480 -38.93 -62.61 29.46
CA HIS A 480 -37.77 -61.79 29.85
C HIS A 480 -37.05 -61.17 28.64
N LEU A 481 -36.81 -61.95 27.57
CA LEU A 481 -36.23 -61.46 26.31
C LEU A 481 -37.12 -60.41 25.63
N MET A 482 -38.44 -60.58 25.69
CA MET A 482 -39.41 -59.61 25.16
C MET A 482 -39.37 -58.28 25.93
N LEU A 483 -39.24 -58.32 27.26
CA LEU A 483 -39.02 -57.14 28.12
C LEU A 483 -37.67 -56.44 27.82
N LEU A 484 -36.59 -57.20 27.67
CA LEU A 484 -35.28 -56.66 27.31
C LEU A 484 -35.34 -55.92 25.96
N THR A 485 -35.93 -56.57 24.95
CA THR A 485 -36.14 -56.00 23.60
C THR A 485 -36.92 -54.69 23.66
N LYS A 486 -38.00 -54.63 24.47
CA LYS A 486 -38.77 -53.39 24.69
C LYS A 486 -37.90 -52.26 25.27
N SER A 487 -37.12 -52.54 26.32
CA SER A 487 -36.25 -51.54 26.96
C SER A 487 -35.08 -51.05 26.07
N LEU A 488 -34.69 -51.85 25.08
CA LEU A 488 -33.69 -51.48 24.08
C LEU A 488 -34.32 -50.60 22.99
N GLY A 489 -35.54 -50.92 22.53
CA GLY A 489 -36.31 -50.07 21.63
C GLY A 489 -36.60 -48.68 22.23
N GLU A 490 -37.05 -48.64 23.48
CA GLU A 490 -37.30 -47.38 24.22
C GLU A 490 -36.04 -46.52 24.34
N ARG A 491 -34.86 -47.13 24.62
CA ARG A 491 -33.57 -46.42 24.64
C ARG A 491 -33.14 -45.91 23.27
N LEU A 492 -33.34 -46.71 22.22
CA LEU A 492 -32.95 -46.35 20.85
C LEU A 492 -33.78 -45.16 20.34
N GLU A 493 -35.06 -45.08 20.71
CA GLU A 493 -35.93 -43.95 20.37
C GLU A 493 -35.56 -42.66 21.15
N VAL A 494 -35.12 -42.80 22.40
CA VAL A 494 -34.55 -41.68 23.18
C VAL A 494 -33.24 -41.15 22.56
N GLU A 495 -32.39 -42.01 21.99
CA GLU A 495 -31.20 -41.54 21.26
C GLU A 495 -31.52 -40.96 19.88
N ARG A 496 -32.53 -41.47 19.16
CA ARG A 496 -33.03 -40.86 17.91
C ARG A 496 -33.48 -39.42 18.13
N THR A 497 -34.38 -39.21 19.09
CA THR A 497 -34.94 -37.87 19.37
C THR A 497 -33.87 -36.87 19.84
N LYS A 498 -32.85 -37.31 20.59
CA LYS A 498 -31.65 -36.49 20.88
C LYS A 498 -30.85 -36.15 19.62
N ASN A 499 -30.58 -37.14 18.77
CA ASN A 499 -29.80 -36.96 17.55
C ASN A 499 -30.51 -36.03 16.54
N GLU A 500 -31.84 -36.15 16.40
CA GLU A 500 -32.66 -35.20 15.64
C GLU A 500 -32.53 -33.79 16.21
N GLY A 501 -32.69 -33.61 17.53
CA GLY A 501 -32.49 -32.32 18.19
C GLY A 501 -31.08 -31.72 17.99
N ALA A 502 -30.05 -32.57 17.88
CA ALA A 502 -28.69 -32.15 17.56
C ALA A 502 -28.54 -31.73 16.09
N GLN A 503 -29.09 -32.50 15.14
CA GLN A 503 -29.11 -32.13 13.72
C GLN A 503 -29.88 -30.81 13.49
N ASP A 504 -30.97 -30.60 14.22
CA ASP A 504 -31.80 -29.40 14.14
C ASP A 504 -31.06 -28.15 14.66
N GLN A 505 -30.18 -28.30 15.66
CA GLN A 505 -29.23 -27.26 16.07
C GLN A 505 -28.14 -27.01 15.01
N ILE A 506 -27.56 -28.06 14.43
CA ILE A 506 -26.56 -27.97 13.36
C ILE A 506 -27.14 -27.26 12.14
N ALA A 507 -28.39 -27.53 11.77
CA ALA A 507 -29.10 -26.85 10.68
C ALA A 507 -29.21 -25.33 10.96
N LYS A 508 -29.66 -24.95 12.16
CA LYS A 508 -29.78 -23.54 12.58
C LYS A 508 -28.42 -22.82 12.58
N LEU A 509 -27.34 -23.51 12.99
CA LEU A 509 -25.98 -22.99 12.92
C LEU A 509 -25.49 -22.82 11.46
N LYS A 510 -25.71 -23.80 10.58
CA LYS A 510 -25.42 -23.67 9.14
C LYS A 510 -26.13 -22.48 8.52
N THR A 511 -27.43 -22.30 8.77
CA THR A 511 -28.19 -21.14 8.28
C THR A 511 -27.62 -19.80 8.82
N ARG A 512 -27.13 -19.77 10.06
CA ARG A 512 -26.47 -18.57 10.62
C ARG A 512 -25.13 -18.29 9.93
N ILE A 513 -24.33 -19.32 9.66
CA ILE A 513 -23.05 -19.20 8.95
C ILE A 513 -23.26 -18.64 7.54
N SER A 514 -24.16 -19.22 6.73
CA SER A 514 -24.41 -18.73 5.36
C SER A 514 -24.91 -17.28 5.29
N ARG A 515 -25.61 -16.79 6.33
CA ARG A 515 -25.97 -15.35 6.46
C ARG A 515 -24.76 -14.46 6.74
N LEU A 516 -23.81 -14.93 7.55
CA LEU A 516 -22.56 -14.20 7.81
C LEU A 516 -21.66 -14.18 6.57
N GLU A 517 -21.51 -15.30 5.88
CA GLU A 517 -20.81 -15.38 4.59
C GLU A 517 -21.42 -14.44 3.54
N ALA A 518 -22.76 -14.36 3.46
CA ALA A 518 -23.43 -13.44 2.54
C ALA A 518 -23.09 -11.98 2.85
N LYS A 519 -23.04 -11.61 4.13
CA LYS A 519 -22.64 -10.26 4.58
C LYS A 519 -21.15 -9.97 4.37
N ILE A 520 -20.28 -10.98 4.48
CA ILE A 520 -18.85 -10.85 4.13
C ILE A 520 -18.72 -10.54 2.63
N ARG A 521 -19.39 -11.31 1.76
CA ARG A 521 -19.42 -11.07 0.30
C ARG A 521 -20.02 -9.72 -0.11
N GLU A 522 -20.87 -9.13 0.72
CA GLU A 522 -21.41 -7.78 0.53
C GLU A 522 -20.38 -6.69 0.90
N LEU A 523 -19.68 -6.86 2.03
CA LEU A 523 -18.60 -5.96 2.47
C LEU A 523 -17.38 -6.01 1.54
N GLU A 524 -17.03 -7.19 1.00
CA GLU A 524 -15.98 -7.37 -0.02
C GLU A 524 -16.31 -6.57 -1.29
N LYS A 525 -17.55 -6.66 -1.79
CA LYS A 525 -18.02 -5.87 -2.94
C LYS A 525 -17.97 -4.37 -2.68
N GLU A 526 -18.38 -3.91 -1.49
CA GLU A 526 -18.29 -2.48 -1.18
C GLU A 526 -16.83 -2.01 -1.05
N LEU A 527 -15.93 -2.84 -0.51
CA LEU A 527 -14.49 -2.56 -0.46
C LEU A 527 -13.91 -2.40 -1.88
N ASP A 528 -14.29 -3.27 -2.83
CA ASP A 528 -13.90 -3.15 -4.23
C ASP A 528 -14.49 -1.91 -4.92
N VAL A 529 -15.76 -1.58 -4.68
CA VAL A 529 -16.37 -0.34 -5.19
C VAL A 529 -15.65 0.90 -4.64
N GLN A 530 -15.27 0.91 -3.36
CA GLN A 530 -14.47 1.98 -2.76
C GLN A 530 -13.03 2.01 -3.32
N SER A 531 -12.44 0.84 -3.61
CA SER A 531 -11.14 0.69 -4.27
C SER A 531 -11.16 1.29 -5.68
N ASP A 532 -12.16 0.96 -6.49
CA ASP A 532 -12.34 1.50 -7.84
C ASP A 532 -12.75 2.98 -7.86
N LYS A 533 -13.52 3.44 -6.86
CA LYS A 533 -13.78 4.86 -6.64
C LYS A 533 -12.48 5.62 -6.38
N LYS A 534 -11.60 5.11 -5.50
CA LYS A 534 -10.25 5.67 -5.28
C LYS A 534 -9.40 5.63 -6.56
N LYS A 535 -9.35 4.52 -7.31
CA LYS A 535 -8.65 4.40 -8.61
C LYS A 535 -9.21 5.35 -9.68
N ARG A 536 -10.49 5.69 -9.64
CA ARG A 536 -11.12 6.68 -10.55
C ARG A 536 -10.74 8.10 -10.15
N THR A 537 -10.86 8.45 -8.87
CA THR A 537 -10.44 9.76 -8.34
C THR A 537 -8.95 10.02 -8.58
N GLN A 538 -8.10 9.01 -8.39
CA GLN A 538 -6.66 9.10 -8.70
C GLN A 538 -6.45 9.40 -10.19
N ARG A 539 -7.04 8.62 -11.11
CA ARG A 539 -6.93 8.86 -12.55
C ARG A 539 -7.44 10.26 -12.97
N MET A 540 -8.47 10.79 -12.32
CA MET A 540 -8.93 12.18 -12.55
C MET A 540 -7.92 13.21 -12.04
N ALA A 541 -7.30 13.00 -10.88
CA ALA A 541 -6.26 13.86 -10.35
C ALA A 541 -4.97 13.83 -11.20
N ASP A 542 -4.58 12.65 -11.70
CA ASP A 542 -3.45 12.47 -12.61
C ASP A 542 -3.69 13.17 -13.96
N TYR A 543 -4.91 13.08 -14.49
CA TYR A 543 -5.31 13.75 -15.74
C TYR A 543 -5.38 15.28 -15.60
N ALA A 544 -5.90 15.79 -14.48
CA ALA A 544 -5.83 17.22 -14.16
C ALA A 544 -4.37 17.69 -13.99
N SER A 545 -3.51 16.85 -13.41
CA SER A 545 -2.08 17.13 -13.24
C SER A 545 -1.28 17.08 -14.54
N SER A 546 -1.66 16.24 -15.52
CA SER A 546 -1.01 16.20 -16.83
C SER A 546 -1.43 17.39 -17.69
N LEU A 547 -2.71 17.75 -17.73
CA LEU A 547 -3.20 19.00 -18.34
C LEU A 547 -2.50 20.24 -17.76
N SER A 548 -2.28 20.27 -16.44
CA SER A 548 -1.53 21.34 -15.76
C SER A 548 -0.04 21.42 -16.15
N ARG A 549 0.51 20.36 -16.77
CA ARG A 549 1.93 20.29 -17.19
C ARG A 549 2.15 20.58 -18.67
N THR A 550 1.12 20.53 -19.53
CA THR A 550 1.24 20.85 -20.96
C THR A 550 1.08 22.34 -21.30
N SER A 551 0.74 23.20 -20.33
CA SER A 551 0.42 24.62 -20.55
C SER A 551 1.64 25.55 -20.73
N LEU A 552 2.64 25.15 -21.52
CA LEU A 552 3.74 26.01 -21.98
C LEU A 552 4.12 25.76 -23.45
N ASN A 553 3.15 25.95 -24.36
CA ASN A 553 3.31 26.61 -25.67
C ASN A 553 2.04 26.41 -26.53
N GLY A 554 1.61 27.47 -27.23
CA GLY A 554 0.51 27.42 -28.21
C GLY A 554 -0.71 28.24 -27.78
N SER A 555 -1.11 29.20 -28.62
CA SER A 555 -2.31 30.02 -28.39
C SER A 555 -3.54 29.40 -29.06
N ILE A 556 -4.60 29.23 -28.27
CA ILE A 556 -6.04 29.30 -28.61
C ILE A 556 -6.42 28.97 -30.07
N SER A 557 -7.11 27.83 -30.26
CA SER A 557 -8.24 27.79 -31.20
C SER A 557 -9.36 26.85 -30.73
N SER A 558 -10.57 27.38 -30.83
CA SER A 558 -11.87 26.83 -30.49
C SER A 558 -12.15 25.39 -30.95
N PHE A 559 -12.45 24.49 -30.00
CA PHE A 559 -13.47 23.44 -30.17
C PHE A 559 -14.21 23.18 -28.85
N SER A 560 -15.45 23.64 -28.75
CA SER A 560 -16.36 23.34 -27.65
C SER A 560 -17.34 22.25 -28.10
N PHE A 561 -17.25 21.06 -27.52
CA PHE A 561 -18.24 19.99 -27.76
C PHE A 561 -19.38 20.13 -26.74
N GLU A 562 -20.53 20.63 -27.20
CA GLU A 562 -21.71 20.82 -26.37
C GLU A 562 -22.48 19.49 -26.23
N ASN A 563 -22.16 18.70 -25.19
CA ASN A 563 -22.91 17.47 -24.90
C ASN A 563 -24.16 17.79 -24.08
N GLN A 564 -25.26 18.05 -24.76
CA GLN A 564 -26.60 18.05 -24.17
C GLN A 564 -27.05 16.61 -23.89
N SER A 565 -26.90 16.17 -22.64
CA SER A 565 -27.58 14.97 -22.14
C SER A 565 -28.16 15.25 -20.75
N GLN A 566 -29.49 15.24 -20.63
CA GLN A 566 -30.19 15.54 -19.39
C GLN A 566 -29.94 14.45 -18.35
N TYR A 567 -29.66 14.83 -17.10
CA TYR A 567 -30.18 14.13 -15.93
C TYR A 567 -30.50 15.14 -14.83
N GLN A 568 -31.78 15.28 -14.51
CA GLN A 568 -32.25 16.06 -13.36
C GLN A 568 -31.99 15.27 -12.08
N SER A 569 -30.95 15.63 -11.32
CA SER A 569 -30.76 15.12 -9.97
C SER A 569 -31.67 15.88 -8.98
N ASN A 570 -32.97 15.55 -9.01
CA ASN A 570 -33.90 15.96 -7.95
C ASN A 570 -33.44 15.35 -6.62
N ALA A 571 -33.05 16.20 -5.67
CA ALA A 571 -32.61 15.82 -4.33
C ALA A 571 -33.37 16.62 -3.27
N THR A 572 -34.67 16.33 -3.13
CA THR A 572 -35.55 17.01 -2.18
C THR A 572 -36.46 16.00 -1.46
N LEU A 573 -36.80 16.34 -0.22
CA LEU A 573 -37.79 15.70 0.67
C LEU A 573 -37.36 14.43 1.43
N ASN A 574 -37.20 14.63 2.73
CA ASN A 574 -37.69 13.66 3.72
C ASN A 574 -39.22 13.55 3.58
N SER A 575 -39.77 12.34 3.55
CA SER A 575 -41.07 12.01 4.13
C SER A 575 -41.15 10.50 4.39
N ALA A 576 -42.04 10.08 5.28
CA ALA A 576 -42.20 8.68 5.68
C ALA A 576 -43.59 8.14 5.29
N VAL A 577 -43.80 6.85 5.59
CA VAL A 577 -45.07 6.09 5.53
C VAL A 577 -45.46 5.49 4.18
N GLY A 578 -45.43 4.14 4.15
CA GLY A 578 -46.57 3.32 3.68
C GLY A 578 -46.67 2.97 2.19
N GLY A 579 -46.45 1.69 1.87
CA GLY A 579 -46.77 1.09 0.57
C GLY A 579 -45.59 0.36 -0.09
N GLU A 580 -45.85 -0.78 -0.71
CA GLU A 580 -44.87 -1.53 -1.51
C GLU A 580 -45.01 -1.19 -3.00
N PRO A 581 -43.94 -0.69 -3.63
CA PRO A 581 -43.67 -0.95 -5.04
C PRO A 581 -42.26 -1.55 -5.29
N LYS A 582 -41.40 -1.56 -4.26
CA LYS A 582 -39.95 -1.79 -4.37
C LYS A 582 -39.56 -3.09 -5.06
N MET A 583 -40.36 -4.15 -5.00
CA MET A 583 -40.02 -5.43 -5.63
C MET A 583 -40.07 -5.34 -7.17
N GLU A 584 -41.06 -4.65 -7.73
CA GLU A 584 -41.18 -4.46 -9.17
C GLU A 584 -40.11 -3.48 -9.68
N ASP A 585 -39.83 -2.40 -8.93
CA ASP A 585 -38.74 -1.46 -9.26
C ASP A 585 -37.36 -2.15 -9.24
N LEU A 586 -37.09 -3.01 -8.25
CA LEU A 586 -35.84 -3.79 -8.16
C LEU A 586 -35.75 -4.85 -9.27
N LYS A 587 -36.87 -5.47 -9.65
CA LYS A 587 -36.95 -6.43 -10.76
C LYS A 587 -36.69 -5.75 -12.10
N ASN A 588 -37.32 -4.61 -12.37
CA ASN A 588 -37.09 -3.81 -13.58
C ASN A 588 -35.63 -3.30 -13.67
N GLN A 589 -35.03 -2.92 -12.53
CA GLN A 589 -33.61 -2.56 -12.46
C GLN A 589 -32.68 -3.76 -12.68
N LEU A 590 -33.05 -4.96 -12.20
CA LEU A 590 -32.32 -6.20 -12.43
C LEU A 590 -32.39 -6.62 -13.91
N GLU A 591 -33.56 -6.51 -14.53
CA GLU A 591 -33.79 -6.83 -15.95
C GLU A 591 -32.99 -5.89 -16.87
N LEU A 592 -33.05 -4.58 -16.61
CA LEU A 592 -32.23 -3.58 -17.34
C LEU A 592 -30.72 -3.77 -17.08
N ALA A 593 -30.32 -4.25 -15.89
CA ALA A 593 -28.93 -4.60 -15.62
C ALA A 593 -28.50 -5.89 -16.35
N GLN A 594 -29.40 -6.88 -16.49
CA GLN A 594 -29.16 -8.11 -17.24
C GLN A 594 -29.04 -7.82 -18.75
N GLU A 595 -29.97 -7.06 -19.34
CA GLU A 595 -29.89 -6.60 -20.74
C GLU A 595 -28.59 -5.85 -21.02
N LYS A 596 -28.19 -4.96 -20.11
CA LYS A 596 -26.92 -4.22 -20.20
C LYS A 596 -25.69 -5.11 -20.06
N ILE A 597 -25.75 -6.20 -19.29
CA ILE A 597 -24.68 -7.20 -19.22
C ILE A 597 -24.62 -7.96 -20.55
N THR A 598 -25.75 -8.44 -21.09
CA THR A 598 -25.81 -9.12 -22.39
C THR A 598 -25.20 -8.27 -23.50
N MET A 599 -25.63 -7.01 -23.66
CA MET A 599 -25.09 -6.07 -24.65
C MET A 599 -23.58 -5.83 -24.49
N LEU A 600 -23.07 -5.78 -23.24
CA LEU A 600 -21.63 -5.62 -22.99
C LEU A 600 -20.84 -6.91 -23.29
N THR A 601 -21.41 -8.08 -23.07
CA THR A 601 -20.83 -9.38 -23.46
C THR A 601 -20.80 -9.50 -24.99
N GLU A 602 -21.91 -9.30 -25.69
CA GLU A 602 -21.98 -9.33 -27.16
C GLU A 602 -20.95 -8.38 -27.80
N LYS A 603 -20.80 -7.17 -27.23
CA LYS A 603 -19.81 -6.20 -27.68
C LYS A 603 -18.37 -6.62 -27.38
N LEU A 604 -18.12 -7.30 -26.25
CA LEU A 604 -16.81 -7.85 -25.92
C LEU A 604 -16.45 -9.02 -26.85
N ASP A 605 -17.40 -9.90 -27.16
CA ASP A 605 -17.23 -11.02 -28.09
C ASP A 605 -16.96 -10.52 -29.51
N TYR A 606 -17.70 -9.51 -29.99
CA TYR A 606 -17.46 -8.87 -31.28
C TYR A 606 -16.04 -8.28 -31.38
N ILE A 607 -15.60 -7.52 -30.37
CA ILE A 607 -14.24 -6.95 -30.34
C ILE A 607 -13.17 -8.06 -30.24
N THR A 608 -13.46 -9.15 -29.53
CA THR A 608 -12.56 -10.29 -29.40
C THR A 608 -12.39 -11.03 -30.73
N GLU A 609 -13.48 -11.21 -31.49
CA GLU A 609 -13.42 -11.84 -32.81
C GLU A 609 -12.79 -10.92 -33.87
N GLU A 610 -13.04 -9.62 -33.83
CA GLU A 610 -12.32 -8.63 -34.65
C GLU A 610 -10.80 -8.71 -34.41
N LYS A 611 -10.35 -8.78 -33.15
CA LYS A 611 -8.93 -8.91 -32.82
C LYS A 611 -8.36 -10.30 -33.14
N ARG A 612 -9.18 -11.36 -33.14
CA ARG A 612 -8.79 -12.69 -33.66
C ARG A 612 -8.61 -12.65 -35.18
N ALA A 613 -9.49 -11.97 -35.91
CA ALA A 613 -9.39 -11.78 -37.36
C ALA A 613 -8.15 -10.95 -37.74
N ASP A 614 -7.89 -9.83 -37.03
CA ASP A 614 -6.64 -9.05 -37.17
C ASP A 614 -5.40 -9.94 -37.01
N SER A 615 -5.33 -10.71 -35.92
CA SER A 615 -4.18 -11.58 -35.62
C SER A 615 -3.96 -12.63 -36.73
N LYS A 616 -5.04 -13.18 -37.28
CA LYS A 616 -4.96 -14.16 -38.39
C LYS A 616 -4.48 -13.49 -39.69
N LEU A 617 -4.95 -12.28 -39.98
CA LEU A 617 -4.50 -11.51 -41.14
C LEU A 617 -3.01 -11.14 -41.05
N PHE A 618 -2.51 -10.80 -39.85
CA PHE A 618 -1.08 -10.60 -39.62
C PHE A 618 -0.28 -11.90 -39.81
N GLU A 619 -0.75 -13.03 -39.31
CA GLU A 619 -0.08 -14.32 -39.48
C GLU A 619 -0.03 -14.74 -40.97
N GLU A 620 -1.12 -14.57 -41.71
CA GLU A 620 -1.17 -14.80 -43.16
C GLU A 620 -0.24 -13.85 -43.92
N THR A 621 -0.21 -12.57 -43.58
CA THR A 621 0.70 -11.58 -44.18
C THR A 621 2.18 -11.94 -43.94
N ILE A 622 2.51 -12.41 -42.73
CA ILE A 622 3.86 -12.91 -42.39
C ILE A 622 4.18 -14.20 -43.15
N SER A 623 3.21 -15.12 -43.31
CA SER A 623 3.38 -16.35 -44.07
C SER A 623 3.65 -16.09 -45.56
N ASN A 624 2.84 -15.22 -46.18
CA ASN A 624 3.02 -14.79 -47.57
C ASN A 624 4.36 -14.06 -47.76
N SER A 625 4.76 -13.20 -46.81
CA SER A 625 6.09 -12.56 -46.83
C SER A 625 7.23 -13.58 -46.77
N LYS A 626 7.12 -14.61 -45.92
CA LYS A 626 8.09 -15.72 -45.86
C LYS A 626 8.13 -16.51 -47.18
N ALA A 627 6.98 -16.78 -47.80
CA ALA A 627 6.89 -17.49 -49.07
C ALA A 627 7.61 -16.73 -50.20
N VAL A 628 7.34 -15.42 -50.36
CA VAL A 628 8.00 -14.56 -51.35
C VAL A 628 9.52 -14.49 -51.12
N ILE A 629 9.97 -14.41 -49.85
CA ILE A 629 11.41 -14.42 -49.51
C ILE A 629 12.04 -15.77 -49.90
N LEU A 630 11.40 -16.90 -49.59
CA LEU A 630 11.88 -18.23 -49.96
C LEU A 630 11.94 -18.43 -51.48
N GLU A 631 10.89 -18.01 -52.21
CA GLU A 631 10.85 -18.04 -53.66
C GLU A 631 11.97 -17.19 -54.28
N THR A 632 12.20 -15.97 -53.75
CA THR A 632 13.30 -15.09 -54.18
C THR A 632 14.67 -15.74 -53.98
N ILE A 633 14.89 -16.41 -52.83
CA ILE A 633 16.15 -17.12 -52.52
C ILE A 633 16.34 -18.34 -53.44
N LEU A 634 15.27 -19.07 -53.76
CA LEU A 634 15.31 -20.24 -54.65
C LEU A 634 15.53 -19.84 -56.11
N GLY A 635 14.85 -18.79 -56.60
CA GLY A 635 15.06 -18.23 -57.94
C GLY A 635 16.48 -17.69 -58.12
N ALA A 636 17.01 -16.96 -57.14
CA ALA A 636 18.41 -16.50 -57.14
C ALA A 636 19.41 -17.66 -57.21
N ARG A 637 19.12 -18.79 -56.55
CA ARG A 637 19.94 -20.01 -56.63
C ARG A 637 19.89 -20.66 -58.01
N GLN A 638 18.72 -20.73 -58.67
CA GLN A 638 18.63 -21.27 -60.03
C GLN A 638 19.41 -20.41 -61.04
N VAL A 639 19.27 -19.09 -61.00
CA VAL A 639 20.04 -18.16 -61.85
C VAL A 639 21.55 -18.35 -61.61
N GLY A 640 21.98 -18.44 -60.36
CA GLY A 640 23.38 -18.68 -59.99
C GLY A 640 23.97 -20.03 -60.41
N THR A 641 23.15 -21.02 -60.79
CA THR A 641 23.60 -22.31 -61.35
C THR A 641 23.61 -22.36 -62.88
N SER A 642 23.01 -21.38 -63.56
CA SER A 642 22.94 -21.34 -65.03
C SER A 642 24.16 -20.70 -65.71
N SER A 643 25.13 -20.20 -64.95
CA SER A 643 26.29 -19.44 -65.44
C SER A 643 27.64 -20.17 -65.32
N SER A 644 27.67 -21.49 -65.18
CA SER A 644 28.92 -22.25 -64.92
C SER A 644 29.03 -23.60 -65.64
N SER A 645 28.65 -23.68 -66.92
CA SER A 645 28.79 -24.91 -67.72
C SER A 645 28.87 -24.65 -69.24
N ALA A 646 29.88 -23.89 -69.70
CA ALA A 646 30.01 -23.48 -71.11
C ALA A 646 31.45 -23.41 -71.67
N THR A 647 32.37 -24.29 -71.21
CA THR A 647 33.72 -24.41 -71.81
C THR A 647 34.21 -25.86 -71.82
N THR A 648 34.00 -26.59 -72.93
CA THR A 648 34.60 -27.91 -73.18
C THR A 648 34.88 -28.12 -74.67
N VAL A 649 36.16 -28.10 -75.07
CA VAL A 649 36.68 -28.42 -76.41
C VAL A 649 38.15 -28.82 -76.24
N PRO A 650 38.73 -29.74 -77.04
CA PRO A 650 38.35 -31.14 -77.23
C PRO A 650 39.50 -32.12 -76.83
N GLU A 651 39.34 -33.41 -77.13
CA GLU A 651 40.37 -34.45 -77.45
C GLU A 651 41.80 -34.35 -76.87
N THR A 652 42.36 -35.36 -76.20
CA THR A 652 43.01 -36.51 -76.88
C THR A 652 43.06 -37.82 -76.07
N SER A 653 42.75 -38.92 -76.77
CA SER A 653 43.31 -40.30 -76.76
C SER A 653 43.92 -41.02 -75.52
N ASP A 654 43.76 -42.36 -75.59
CA ASP A 654 44.63 -43.44 -75.09
C ASP A 654 44.54 -44.03 -73.66
N SER A 655 43.82 -45.17 -73.61
CA SER A 655 44.42 -46.50 -73.35
C SER A 655 45.12 -46.81 -72.02
N ASN A 656 44.34 -47.21 -71.00
CA ASN A 656 44.32 -48.60 -70.46
C ASN A 656 43.20 -48.79 -69.42
#